data_AF-E5RM63-F1
#
_entry.id   AF-E5RM63-F1
#
_cell.length_a   1.000
_cell.length_b   1.000
_cell.length_c   1.000
_cell.angle_alpha   90.00
_cell.angle_beta   90.00
_cell.angle_gamma   90.00
#
_symmetry.space_group_name_H-M   'P 1'
#
loop_
_entity.id
_entity.type
_entity.pdbx_description
1 polymer ?
#
loop_
_entity_poly.entity_id
_entity_poly.type
_entity_poly.pdbx_seq_one_letter_code
_entity_poly.pdbx_strand_id
1 'polypeptide(L)'
;MDYKKAFYSKLEDCYLGAKIKNSQNQAKNGFTNLLVIKEKYFQKIKDYLDTQNLYTDTYNKLYNFFSTYLNETGTPFFYDTPMYKNIYARVYSNSKDTSLFYKTQNLYYVKSDTIYNPLSLQSEDKKYTLNFLTDEYEQNADNNKSKINFYLQNIQDDNINIKVINSKNNDDVNVFKQNSSEFSDVFLKTLKNAQINIKEEELKKLFKTYKKQNEVDFFIHKNAKEFLKEQFDLWLFSYVNDSITDWTKEKIDEINDLKQIAFAIIDMIADFENELKAIWLKPKFAKNAHYVFSLDTIKSHSNNADEILNSIYKDINFNEQIAEWKELNFINDEFDIKAINDEKYKFLPLDTKYLSEENYYKLLQSFENLDEILNGELVKADNFQALNSLMPKYQGKIDLIYIDPPFNTGSDFDYKDKFQDSTWLSLMHNRLELAKEFLSDKGSFYLHLDENADYFGRILLNEFFGEMECKKITFDTNATKDEEADLFGYKSFGNNFVLKSSTILFLKKANSIFNKLWKPNRNSSLLDLGQLDLIGISTIEAPKKITDYEYYIQKWKNGKLCHEKIDIKDEKIYPLGDIWNDLYSFTQSEMRVSENISFYSSQKPENMLRRIIQSSSDENSVVMDFFVGSGTTLAVSHKLNRKYIGIEMGEHFYEKYLTFNKDTKKYEY
;
A
#
# COMPACT_ATOMS: atom_id res chain seq x y z
N MET A 1 -9.87 43.09 15.41
CA MET A 1 -10.28 41.85 14.72
C MET A 1 -11.39 41.24 15.55
N ASP A 2 -12.52 40.84 14.96
CA ASP A 2 -13.58 40.16 15.69
C ASP A 2 -13.13 38.71 15.94
N TYR A 3 -12.58 38.44 17.12
CA TYR A 3 -12.02 37.13 17.47
C TYR A 3 -13.07 36.04 17.61
N LYS A 4 -14.34 36.40 17.93
CA LYS A 4 -15.45 35.44 17.90
C LYS A 4 -15.70 34.98 16.47
N LYS A 5 -15.78 35.93 15.53
CA LYS A 5 -15.94 35.62 14.10
C LYS A 5 -14.72 34.90 13.51
N ALA A 6 -13.51 35.28 13.91
CA ALA A 6 -12.28 34.61 13.46
C ALA A 6 -12.18 33.17 13.98
N PHE A 7 -12.58 32.93 15.24
CA PHE A 7 -12.63 31.59 15.81
C PHE A 7 -13.67 30.70 15.14
N TYR A 8 -14.87 31.22 14.93
CA TYR A 8 -15.92 30.49 14.23
C TYR A 8 -15.55 30.24 12.77
N SER A 9 -14.95 31.21 12.07
CA SER A 9 -14.48 31.04 10.70
C SER A 9 -13.42 29.95 10.60
N LYS A 10 -12.46 29.89 11.54
CA LYS A 10 -11.41 28.88 11.50
C LYS A 10 -11.92 27.48 11.81
N LEU A 11 -12.82 27.34 12.78
CA LEU A 11 -13.49 26.07 13.04
C LEU A 11 -14.40 25.68 11.86
N GLU A 12 -15.13 26.62 11.25
CA GLU A 12 -15.90 26.41 10.02
C GLU A 12 -14.97 25.95 8.89
N ASP A 13 -13.83 26.59 8.65
CA ASP A 13 -12.86 26.19 7.64
C ASP A 13 -12.31 24.77 7.90
N CYS A 14 -12.01 24.43 9.15
CA CYS A 14 -11.48 23.12 9.56
C CYS A 14 -12.50 21.98 9.44
N TYR A 15 -13.77 22.22 9.79
CA TYR A 15 -14.81 21.17 9.84
C TYR A 15 -15.71 21.12 8.60
N LEU A 16 -15.94 22.26 7.93
CA LEU A 16 -16.84 22.37 6.77
C LEU A 16 -16.09 22.45 5.43
N GLY A 17 -14.85 22.97 5.40
CA GLY A 17 -14.11 23.16 4.16
C GLY A 17 -14.94 23.91 3.10
N ALA A 18 -14.88 23.47 1.83
CA ALA A 18 -15.80 23.94 0.80
C ALA A 18 -17.19 23.30 1.00
N LYS A 19 -18.22 24.12 1.26
CA LYS A 19 -19.62 23.64 1.37
C LYS A 19 -19.99 22.80 0.14
N ILE A 20 -20.24 21.51 0.35
CA ILE A 20 -20.84 20.67 -0.69
C ILE A 20 -22.24 21.21 -0.92
N LYS A 21 -22.45 21.92 -2.03
CA LYS A 21 -23.79 22.24 -2.48
C LYS A 21 -24.46 20.91 -2.81
N ASN A 22 -25.49 20.55 -2.04
CA ASN A 22 -26.36 19.41 -2.30
C ASN A 22 -26.85 19.44 -3.77
N SER A 23 -26.14 18.75 -4.66
CA SER A 23 -26.68 18.31 -5.92
C SER A 23 -27.47 17.04 -5.63
N GLN A 24 -28.77 17.06 -5.92
CA GLN A 24 -29.75 16.03 -5.53
C GLN A 24 -29.46 14.62 -6.10
N ASN A 25 -28.35 14.40 -6.80
CA ASN A 25 -27.98 13.17 -7.50
C ASN A 25 -26.59 12.60 -7.14
N GLN A 26 -25.92 13.07 -6.09
CA GLN A 26 -24.62 12.46 -5.71
C GLN A 26 -24.81 11.14 -4.96
N ALA A 27 -24.11 10.09 -5.42
CA ALA A 27 -24.05 8.80 -4.75
C ALA A 27 -23.57 8.96 -3.29
N LYS A 28 -24.31 8.38 -2.34
CA LYS A 28 -23.98 8.39 -0.91
C LYS A 28 -22.68 7.59 -0.66
N ASN A 29 -21.53 8.25 -0.68
CA ASN A 29 -20.24 7.63 -0.34
C ASN A 29 -19.81 7.93 1.11
N GLY A 30 -18.81 7.21 1.62
CA GLY A 30 -18.33 7.37 2.99
C GLY A 30 -17.82 8.78 3.30
N PHE A 31 -17.17 9.44 2.33
CA PHE A 31 -16.56 10.76 2.52
C PHE A 31 -17.59 11.91 2.60
N THR A 32 -18.63 11.89 1.77
CA THR A 32 -19.74 12.87 1.85
C THR A 32 -20.50 12.73 3.17
N ASN A 33 -20.75 11.50 3.62
CA ASN A 33 -21.33 11.23 4.95
C ASN A 33 -20.44 11.77 6.08
N LEU A 34 -19.12 11.59 5.97
CA LEU A 34 -18.14 12.15 6.92
C LEU A 34 -18.25 13.67 7.02
N LEU A 35 -18.32 14.38 5.89
CA LEU A 35 -18.44 15.85 5.86
C LEU A 35 -19.76 16.33 6.47
N VAL A 36 -20.87 15.63 6.21
CA VAL A 36 -22.17 15.94 6.85
C VAL A 36 -22.13 15.71 8.36
N ILE A 37 -21.44 14.66 8.83
CA ILE A 37 -21.26 14.41 10.26
C ILE A 37 -20.39 15.50 10.89
N LYS A 38 -19.30 15.91 10.23
CA LYS A 38 -18.44 17.03 10.68
C LYS A 38 -19.23 18.32 10.84
N GLU A 39 -20.12 18.64 9.90
CA GLU A 39 -21.00 19.82 10.00
C GLU A 39 -21.87 19.80 11.27
N LYS A 40 -22.48 18.64 11.57
CA LYS A 40 -23.30 18.49 12.78
C LYS A 40 -22.48 18.64 14.06
N TYR A 41 -21.28 18.08 14.09
CA TYR A 41 -20.37 18.22 15.23
C TYR A 41 -19.90 19.66 15.43
N PHE A 42 -19.56 20.36 14.35
CA PHE A 42 -19.23 21.78 14.41
C PHE A 42 -20.40 22.61 14.96
N GLN A 43 -21.63 22.35 14.50
CA GLN A 43 -22.80 23.06 15.00
C GLN A 43 -22.99 22.84 16.52
N LYS A 44 -22.74 21.63 17.02
CA LYS A 44 -22.79 21.34 18.46
C LYS A 44 -21.77 22.15 19.27
N ILE A 45 -20.54 22.31 18.77
CA ILE A 45 -19.50 23.14 19.40
C ILE A 45 -19.93 24.62 19.40
N LYS A 46 -20.47 25.10 18.28
CA LYS A 46 -20.95 26.47 18.14
C LYS A 46 -22.11 26.77 19.09
N ASP A 47 -23.09 25.88 19.15
CA ASP A 47 -24.24 26.00 20.05
C ASP A 47 -23.76 26.06 21.51
N TYR A 48 -22.84 25.18 21.90
CA TYR A 48 -22.23 25.21 23.23
C TYR A 48 -21.56 26.56 23.51
N LEU A 49 -20.72 27.07 22.59
CA LEU A 49 -20.04 28.35 22.75
C LEU A 49 -21.00 29.55 22.81
N ASP A 50 -22.10 29.51 22.08
CA ASP A 50 -23.12 30.56 22.11
C ASP A 50 -23.96 30.53 23.40
N THR A 51 -24.01 29.39 24.12
CA THR A 51 -24.57 29.35 25.49
C THR A 51 -23.63 29.91 26.56
N GLN A 52 -22.33 30.03 26.27
CA GLN A 52 -21.37 30.57 27.22
C GLN A 52 -21.29 32.10 27.09
N ASN A 53 -21.36 32.82 28.22
CA ASN A 53 -21.15 34.26 28.25
C ASN A 53 -19.64 34.57 28.21
N LEU A 54 -19.04 34.50 27.01
CA LEU A 54 -17.59 34.63 26.83
C LEU A 54 -17.16 36.06 26.51
N TYR A 55 -16.07 36.51 27.15
CA TYR A 55 -15.39 37.75 26.78
C TYR A 55 -14.61 37.58 25.47
N THR A 56 -14.40 38.70 24.76
CA THR A 56 -13.65 38.72 23.48
C THR A 56 -12.24 38.15 23.62
N ASP A 57 -11.59 38.34 24.78
CA ASP A 57 -10.25 37.83 25.04
C ASP A 57 -10.22 36.30 25.18
N THR A 58 -11.28 35.70 25.75
CA THR A 58 -11.44 34.23 25.80
C THR A 58 -11.48 33.63 24.40
N TYR A 59 -12.22 34.25 23.46
CA TYR A 59 -12.24 33.82 22.06
C TYR A 59 -10.87 33.93 21.38
N ASN A 60 -10.10 34.98 21.67
CA ASN A 60 -8.73 35.13 21.15
C ASN A 60 -7.82 34.00 21.65
N LYS A 61 -7.90 33.66 22.94
CA LYS A 61 -7.13 32.56 23.56
C LYS A 61 -7.48 31.20 22.97
N LEU A 62 -8.77 30.89 22.87
CA LEU A 62 -9.27 29.66 22.24
C LEU A 62 -8.82 29.57 20.77
N TYR A 63 -8.94 30.67 20.01
CA TYR A 63 -8.47 30.73 18.64
C TYR A 63 -6.97 30.44 18.52
N ASN A 64 -6.14 31.11 19.33
CA ASN A 64 -4.70 30.92 19.28
C ASN A 64 -4.29 29.49 19.59
N PHE A 65 -4.97 28.82 20.52
CA PHE A 65 -4.74 27.41 20.81
C PHE A 65 -5.18 26.51 19.65
N PHE A 66 -6.47 26.45 19.33
CA PHE A 66 -6.99 25.48 18.36
C PHE A 66 -6.48 25.70 16.93
N SER A 67 -6.20 26.93 16.52
CA SER A 67 -5.59 27.20 15.21
C SER A 67 -4.18 26.64 15.06
N THR A 68 -3.51 26.31 16.17
CA THR A 68 -2.17 25.69 16.18
C THR A 68 -2.24 24.18 16.02
N TYR A 69 -3.25 23.56 16.63
CA TYR A 69 -3.32 22.10 16.81
C TYR A 69 -4.39 21.43 15.93
N LEU A 70 -5.22 22.20 15.22
CA LEU A 70 -6.14 21.68 14.21
C LEU A 70 -5.63 22.05 12.81
N ASN A 71 -5.47 21.04 11.97
CA ASN A 71 -5.07 21.23 10.57
C ASN A 71 -6.26 21.71 9.69
N GLU A 72 -6.03 21.82 8.39
CA GLU A 72 -7.04 22.23 7.40
C GLU A 72 -8.26 21.28 7.33
N THR A 73 -8.13 20.01 7.74
CA THR A 73 -9.26 19.06 7.84
C THR A 73 -9.86 18.93 9.23
N GLY A 74 -9.41 19.75 10.20
CA GLY A 74 -9.87 19.70 11.59
C GLY A 74 -9.34 18.52 12.39
N THR A 75 -8.36 17.80 11.87
CA THR A 75 -7.69 16.71 12.58
C THR A 75 -6.75 17.30 13.65
N PRO A 76 -6.76 16.80 14.90
CA PRO A 76 -5.85 17.22 15.95
C PRO A 76 -4.40 16.79 15.68
N PHE A 77 -3.59 17.66 15.07
CA PHE A 77 -2.14 17.58 15.04
C PHE A 77 -1.53 18.93 14.64
N PHE A 78 -0.25 19.14 14.95
CA PHE A 78 0.46 20.39 14.65
C PHE A 78 1.51 20.17 13.57
N TYR A 79 1.40 20.93 12.48
CA TYR A 79 2.27 20.83 11.30
C TYR A 79 3.41 21.86 11.28
N ASP A 80 3.24 23.00 11.95
CA ASP A 80 4.23 24.08 12.03
C ASP A 80 4.00 24.91 13.31
N THR A 81 5.07 25.44 13.91
CA THR A 81 5.00 26.38 15.04
C THR A 81 5.58 27.72 14.61
N PRO A 82 4.75 28.77 14.45
CA PRO A 82 5.25 30.09 14.10
C PRO A 82 6.30 30.57 15.10
N MET A 83 7.41 31.15 14.62
CA MET A 83 8.55 31.55 15.46
C MET A 83 8.19 32.49 16.63
N TYR A 84 7.10 33.25 16.50
CA TYR A 84 6.61 34.17 17.53
C TYR A 84 5.85 33.47 18.67
N LYS A 85 5.52 32.17 18.56
CA LYS A 85 4.83 31.43 19.61
C LYS A 85 5.84 30.86 20.60
N ASN A 86 5.65 31.17 21.88
CA ASN A 86 6.43 30.63 22.97
C ASN A 86 5.78 29.33 23.47
N ILE A 87 6.11 28.22 22.83
CA ILE A 87 5.67 26.89 23.27
C ILE A 87 6.88 25.98 23.52
N TYR A 88 6.70 25.01 24.41
CA TYR A 88 7.76 24.10 24.86
C TYR A 88 8.32 23.22 23.74
N ALA A 89 7.47 22.77 22.80
CA ALA A 89 7.88 21.99 21.63
C ALA A 89 7.61 22.78 20.34
N ARG A 90 8.64 23.39 19.75
CA ARG A 90 8.51 24.14 18.48
C ARG A 90 8.86 23.25 17.29
N VAL A 91 8.17 23.48 16.17
CA VAL A 91 8.53 22.97 14.83
C VAL A 91 8.99 24.15 14.01
N TYR A 92 10.26 24.17 13.61
CA TYR A 92 10.86 25.35 12.96
C TYR A 92 10.81 25.33 11.43
N SER A 93 10.70 24.15 10.80
CA SER A 93 10.46 24.02 9.36
C SER A 93 9.94 22.63 8.98
N ASN A 94 9.30 22.56 7.81
CA ASN A 94 8.85 21.29 7.19
C ASN A 94 10.00 20.30 6.89
N SER A 95 11.27 20.74 6.95
CA SER A 95 12.41 19.99 6.42
C SER A 95 13.46 19.60 7.45
N LYS A 96 13.39 20.07 8.71
CA LYS A 96 14.57 20.03 9.59
C LYS A 96 14.47 19.40 10.96
N ASP A 97 13.33 19.28 11.63
CA ASP A 97 13.46 18.97 13.07
C ASP A 97 13.77 17.51 13.38
N THR A 98 12.99 16.57 12.87
CA THR A 98 13.13 15.11 13.02
C THR A 98 11.77 14.56 12.60
N SER A 99 11.73 13.41 11.95
CA SER A 99 10.80 12.35 12.37
C SER A 99 9.43 12.83 12.89
N LEU A 100 8.55 13.29 12.00
CA LEU A 100 7.11 13.47 12.31
C LEU A 100 6.52 12.26 13.06
N PHE A 101 7.16 11.10 12.96
CA PHE A 101 6.95 9.90 13.77
C PHE A 101 6.38 10.14 15.18
N TYR A 102 7.03 10.88 16.08
CA TYR A 102 6.51 11.00 17.45
C TYR A 102 5.16 11.76 17.54
N LYS A 103 4.82 12.53 16.50
CA LYS A 103 3.57 13.28 16.37
C LYS A 103 2.54 12.57 15.49
N THR A 104 2.98 11.69 14.58
CA THR A 104 2.13 10.92 13.67
C THR A 104 1.94 9.46 14.08
N GLN A 105 2.71 8.95 15.04
CA GLN A 105 2.53 7.63 15.66
C GLN A 105 1.13 7.50 16.28
N ASN A 106 0.60 8.64 16.74
CA ASN A 106 -0.74 8.77 17.28
C ASN A 106 -1.78 9.02 16.18
N LEU A 107 -1.46 8.82 14.91
CA LEU A 107 -2.37 9.00 13.79
C LEU A 107 -2.56 7.69 13.03
N TYR A 108 -3.81 7.38 12.69
CA TYR A 108 -4.10 6.50 11.57
C TYR A 108 -4.03 7.32 10.30
N TYR A 109 -3.30 6.82 9.31
CA TYR A 109 -3.35 7.36 7.97
C TYR A 109 -4.55 6.79 7.23
N VAL A 110 -5.41 7.68 6.72
CA VAL A 110 -6.53 7.36 5.86
C VAL A 110 -6.26 8.00 4.50
N LYS A 111 -6.05 7.16 3.50
CA LYS A 111 -5.79 7.63 2.13
C LYS A 111 -6.95 8.50 1.67
N SER A 112 -6.64 9.74 1.28
CA SER A 112 -7.65 10.68 0.81
C SER A 112 -8.02 10.43 -0.65
N ASP A 113 -9.29 10.64 -0.97
CA ASP A 113 -9.76 10.77 -2.35
C ASP A 113 -9.79 12.27 -2.72
N THR A 114 -9.61 12.58 -3.99
CA THR A 114 -9.56 13.97 -4.46
C THR A 114 -10.96 14.44 -4.82
N ILE A 115 -11.49 15.46 -4.13
CA ILE A 115 -12.71 16.14 -4.61
C ILE A 115 -12.34 17.19 -5.65
N TYR A 116 -12.76 16.95 -6.88
CA TYR A 116 -12.72 17.95 -7.95
C TYR A 116 -14.01 18.77 -7.95
N ASN A 117 -13.88 20.06 -7.65
CA ASN A 117 -14.96 21.03 -7.82
C ASN A 117 -14.79 21.77 -9.16
N PRO A 118 -15.88 22.34 -9.70
CA PRO A 118 -15.77 23.20 -10.86
C PRO A 118 -14.94 24.44 -10.47
N LEU A 119 -13.97 24.79 -11.31
CA LEU A 119 -13.03 25.88 -11.05
C LEU A 119 -12.63 26.57 -12.35
N SER A 120 -12.53 27.90 -12.30
CA SER A 120 -12.02 28.70 -13.41
C SER A 120 -10.66 29.28 -13.05
N LEU A 121 -9.66 29.04 -13.90
CA LEU A 121 -8.28 29.52 -13.71
C LEU A 121 -7.86 30.38 -14.91
N GLN A 122 -7.24 31.53 -14.65
CA GLN A 122 -6.79 32.45 -15.69
C GLN A 122 -5.29 32.29 -15.99
N SER A 123 -4.91 32.52 -17.24
CA SER A 123 -3.51 32.69 -17.66
C SER A 123 -2.85 33.89 -16.97
N GLU A 124 -1.52 33.93 -16.92
CA GLU A 124 -0.75 34.98 -16.25
C GLU A 124 -0.98 36.36 -16.87
N ASP A 125 -1.20 36.40 -18.18
CA ASP A 125 -1.56 37.60 -18.94
C ASP A 125 -3.07 37.93 -18.86
N LYS A 126 -3.86 37.13 -18.13
CA LYS A 126 -5.33 37.20 -18.00
C LYS A 126 -6.09 37.14 -19.31
N LYS A 127 -5.44 36.71 -20.38
CA LYS A 127 -6.04 36.65 -21.71
C LYS A 127 -6.95 35.44 -21.88
N TYR A 128 -6.63 34.31 -21.24
CA TYR A 128 -7.35 33.05 -21.39
C TYR A 128 -7.88 32.55 -20.05
N THR A 129 -9.07 31.96 -20.05
CA THR A 129 -9.66 31.33 -18.87
C THR A 129 -9.92 29.85 -19.12
N LEU A 130 -9.35 28.99 -18.29
CA LEU A 130 -9.63 27.55 -18.29
C LEU A 130 -10.73 27.27 -17.28
N ASN A 131 -11.89 26.85 -17.77
CA ASN A 131 -13.01 26.43 -16.95
C ASN A 131 -13.00 24.91 -16.87
N PHE A 132 -12.86 24.39 -15.67
CA PHE A 132 -12.94 22.98 -15.41
C PHE A 132 -14.34 22.62 -14.92
N LEU A 133 -15.02 21.76 -15.67
CA LEU A 133 -16.41 21.38 -15.48
C LEU A 133 -16.47 19.96 -14.94
N THR A 134 -17.25 19.76 -13.88
CA THR A 134 -17.34 18.49 -13.14
C THR A 134 -18.76 17.94 -13.13
N ASP A 135 -19.60 18.34 -14.10
CA ASP A 135 -21.03 17.97 -14.14
C ASP A 135 -21.24 16.46 -14.35
N GLU A 136 -20.29 15.80 -15.01
CA GLU A 136 -20.25 14.37 -15.28
C GLU A 136 -19.16 13.65 -14.47
N TYR A 137 -18.56 14.33 -13.49
CA TYR A 137 -17.65 13.71 -12.55
C TYR A 137 -18.47 12.96 -11.49
N GLU A 138 -18.37 11.64 -11.49
CA GLU A 138 -18.88 10.83 -10.39
C GLU A 138 -17.76 10.57 -9.38
N GLN A 139 -18.05 10.79 -8.10
CA GLN A 139 -17.10 10.47 -7.05
C GLN A 139 -17.03 8.94 -6.86
N ASN A 140 -15.82 8.41 -6.64
CA ASN A 140 -15.62 6.98 -6.53
C ASN A 140 -16.41 6.38 -5.36
N ALA A 141 -16.94 5.17 -5.59
CA ALA A 141 -17.33 4.29 -4.50
C ALA A 141 -16.06 3.70 -3.87
N ASP A 142 -16.06 3.60 -2.53
CA ASP A 142 -14.98 3.19 -1.63
C ASP A 142 -13.74 2.53 -2.27
N ASN A 143 -12.57 3.09 -1.93
CA ASN A 143 -11.20 2.56 -2.17
C ASN A 143 -10.74 2.34 -3.62
N ASN A 144 -11.59 2.51 -4.64
CA ASN A 144 -11.16 2.44 -6.03
C ASN A 144 -10.65 3.80 -6.53
N LYS A 145 -9.37 3.88 -6.92
CA LYS A 145 -8.84 5.03 -7.68
C LYS A 145 -9.36 4.95 -9.11
N SER A 146 -10.41 5.71 -9.47
CA SER A 146 -10.68 5.94 -10.89
C SER A 146 -9.65 6.90 -11.47
N LYS A 147 -9.05 6.54 -12.60
CA LYS A 147 -8.22 7.49 -13.36
C LYS A 147 -9.08 8.65 -13.85
N ILE A 148 -8.74 9.87 -13.42
CA ILE A 148 -9.45 11.07 -13.85
C ILE A 148 -8.95 11.48 -15.23
N ASN A 149 -9.89 11.64 -16.14
CA ASN A 149 -9.65 12.00 -17.52
C ASN A 149 -10.09 13.44 -17.76
N PHE A 150 -9.29 14.14 -18.55
CA PHE A 150 -9.54 15.53 -18.94
C PHE A 150 -9.83 15.56 -20.42
N TYR A 151 -11.00 16.09 -20.77
CA TYR A 151 -11.47 16.19 -22.14
C TYR A 151 -11.74 17.64 -22.48
N LEU A 152 -11.34 18.08 -23.66
CA LEU A 152 -11.73 19.40 -24.16
C LEU A 152 -13.17 19.32 -24.65
N GLN A 153 -14.09 20.02 -23.98
CA GLN A 153 -15.50 20.05 -24.38
C GLN A 153 -15.72 21.04 -25.52
N ASN A 154 -15.28 22.28 -25.34
CA ASN A 154 -15.33 23.31 -26.37
C ASN A 154 -14.41 24.49 -26.01
N ILE A 155 -14.24 25.38 -26.97
CA ILE A 155 -13.56 26.67 -26.83
C ILE A 155 -14.55 27.74 -27.26
N GLN A 156 -14.80 28.73 -26.40
CA GLN A 156 -15.66 29.88 -26.67
C GLN A 156 -14.88 31.16 -26.39
N ASP A 157 -14.53 31.89 -27.46
CA ASP A 157 -13.65 33.06 -27.40
C ASP A 157 -12.33 32.73 -26.68
N ASP A 158 -12.09 33.38 -25.55
CA ASP A 158 -10.91 33.19 -24.69
C ASP A 158 -11.12 32.13 -23.58
N ASN A 159 -12.28 31.46 -23.55
CA ASN A 159 -12.63 30.43 -22.57
C ASN A 159 -12.38 29.02 -23.12
N ILE A 160 -11.59 28.24 -22.38
CA ILE A 160 -11.28 26.85 -22.67
C ILE A 160 -12.05 25.99 -21.67
N ASN A 161 -13.08 25.30 -22.13
CA ASN A 161 -13.93 24.48 -21.27
C ASN A 161 -13.41 23.03 -21.26
N ILE A 162 -12.88 22.61 -20.11
CA ILE A 162 -12.32 21.29 -19.85
C ILE A 162 -13.30 20.48 -19.02
N LYS A 163 -13.78 19.39 -19.59
CA LYS A 163 -14.61 18.40 -18.92
C LYS A 163 -13.73 17.44 -18.10
N VAL A 164 -14.10 17.23 -16.84
CA VAL A 164 -13.41 16.37 -15.89
C VAL A 164 -14.32 15.21 -15.55
N ILE A 165 -13.92 13.98 -15.89
CA ILE A 165 -14.73 12.76 -15.68
C ILE A 165 -13.86 11.59 -15.24
N ASN A 166 -14.49 10.60 -14.61
CA ASN A 166 -13.88 9.36 -14.13
C ASN A 166 -14.07 8.16 -15.10
N SER A 167 -14.88 8.32 -16.15
CA SER A 167 -15.09 7.31 -17.21
C SER A 167 -14.28 7.63 -18.47
N LYS A 168 -14.13 6.64 -19.37
CA LYS A 168 -13.58 6.88 -20.71
C LYS A 168 -14.68 7.47 -21.59
N ASN A 169 -14.45 8.67 -22.11
CA ASN A 169 -15.22 9.21 -23.23
C ASN A 169 -14.40 9.08 -24.52
N ASN A 170 -14.98 8.49 -25.56
CA ASN A 170 -14.33 8.35 -26.87
C ASN A 170 -14.70 9.48 -27.83
N ASP A 171 -15.74 10.27 -27.52
CA ASP A 171 -16.28 11.28 -28.42
C ASP A 171 -15.57 12.64 -28.27
N ASP A 172 -14.99 12.92 -27.11
CA ASP A 172 -14.30 14.19 -26.81
C ASP A 172 -12.77 14.10 -27.00
N VAL A 173 -12.13 15.25 -27.26
CA VAL A 173 -10.67 15.33 -27.43
C VAL A 173 -9.96 15.15 -26.09
N ASN A 174 -9.23 14.05 -25.93
CA ASN A 174 -8.35 13.82 -24.78
C ASN A 174 -7.30 14.92 -24.66
N VAL A 175 -7.21 15.55 -23.49
CA VAL A 175 -6.23 16.61 -23.20
C VAL A 175 -4.81 16.03 -23.11
N PHE A 176 -4.66 14.86 -22.49
CA PHE A 176 -3.36 14.20 -22.27
C PHE A 176 -3.18 12.99 -23.19
N LYS A 177 -1.92 12.64 -23.49
CA LYS A 177 -1.58 11.36 -24.13
C LYS A 177 -1.95 10.19 -23.20
N GLN A 178 -2.26 9.03 -23.78
CA GLN A 178 -2.54 7.85 -22.96
C GLN A 178 -1.36 7.54 -22.03
N ASN A 179 -1.68 7.38 -20.75
CA ASN A 179 -0.72 7.06 -19.67
C ASN A 179 0.47 8.04 -19.55
N SER A 180 0.29 9.31 -19.92
CA SER A 180 1.33 10.33 -19.79
C SER A 180 0.76 11.65 -19.27
N SER A 181 1.61 12.44 -18.60
CA SER A 181 1.32 13.81 -18.20
C SER A 181 1.54 14.83 -19.33
N GLU A 182 1.97 14.38 -20.51
CA GLU A 182 2.11 15.21 -21.70
C GLU A 182 0.77 15.45 -22.38
N PHE A 183 0.59 16.66 -22.93
CA PHE A 183 -0.60 17.00 -23.70
C PHE A 183 -0.66 16.21 -25.01
N SER A 184 -1.87 15.87 -25.45
CA SER A 184 -2.08 15.18 -26.72
C SER A 184 -1.82 16.14 -27.90
N ASP A 185 -1.27 15.60 -28.99
CA ASP A 185 -1.01 16.39 -30.19
C ASP A 185 -2.30 16.95 -30.79
N VAL A 186 -3.41 16.23 -30.61
CA VAL A 186 -4.75 16.65 -31.05
C VAL A 186 -5.21 17.87 -30.25
N PHE A 187 -5.08 17.84 -28.92
CA PHE A 187 -5.44 18.96 -28.05
C PHE A 187 -4.64 20.23 -28.38
N LEU A 188 -3.32 20.12 -28.52
CA LEU A 188 -2.46 21.25 -28.87
C LEU A 188 -2.77 21.83 -30.25
N LYS A 189 -3.11 20.98 -31.24
CA LYS A 189 -3.56 21.43 -32.56
C LYS A 189 -4.91 22.15 -32.49
N THR A 190 -5.86 21.67 -31.70
CA THR A 190 -7.17 22.31 -31.52
C THR A 190 -7.04 23.70 -30.92
N LEU A 191 -6.18 23.90 -29.91
CA LEU A 191 -5.89 25.22 -29.35
C LEU A 191 -5.30 26.18 -30.39
N LYS A 192 -4.34 25.71 -31.20
CA LYS A 192 -3.73 26.51 -32.28
C LYS A 192 -4.75 26.91 -33.35
N ASN A 193 -5.63 26.00 -33.75
CA ASN A 193 -6.69 26.26 -34.73
C ASN A 193 -7.71 27.27 -34.21
N ALA A 194 -7.96 27.30 -32.90
CA ALA A 194 -8.80 28.28 -32.23
C ALA A 194 -8.08 29.61 -31.92
N GLN A 195 -6.87 29.84 -32.44
CA GLN A 195 -6.06 31.04 -32.22
C GLN A 195 -5.68 31.32 -30.74
N ILE A 196 -5.68 30.29 -29.90
CA ILE A 196 -5.23 30.38 -28.51
C ILE A 196 -3.71 30.20 -28.46
N ASN A 197 -2.99 31.25 -28.05
CA ASN A 197 -1.53 31.26 -27.99
C ASN A 197 -1.02 31.25 -26.54
N ILE A 198 -1.34 30.18 -25.81
CA ILE A 198 -0.87 29.94 -24.45
C ILE A 198 0.37 29.02 -24.49
N LYS A 199 1.39 29.30 -23.67
CA LYS A 199 2.59 28.45 -23.61
C LYS A 199 2.27 27.12 -22.93
N GLU A 200 2.91 26.04 -23.39
CA GLU A 200 2.68 24.70 -22.82
C GLU A 200 3.06 24.62 -21.33
N GLU A 201 4.14 25.29 -20.92
CA GLU A 201 4.56 25.37 -19.51
C GLU A 201 3.50 26.04 -18.62
N GLU A 202 2.82 27.06 -19.16
CA GLU A 202 1.76 27.77 -18.47
C GLU A 202 0.49 26.92 -18.37
N LEU A 203 0.10 26.23 -19.45
CA LEU A 203 -0.95 25.22 -19.41
C LEU A 203 -0.66 24.15 -18.35
N LYS A 204 0.57 23.62 -18.31
CA LYS A 204 1.00 22.65 -17.28
C LYS A 204 0.80 23.23 -15.88
N LYS A 205 1.13 24.51 -15.66
CA LYS A 205 0.95 25.19 -14.38
C LYS A 205 -0.53 25.35 -14.00
N LEU A 206 -1.42 25.68 -14.95
CA LEU A 206 -2.86 25.79 -14.70
C LEU A 206 -3.50 24.44 -14.38
N PHE A 207 -3.18 23.39 -15.14
CA PHE A 207 -3.64 22.03 -14.84
C PHE A 207 -3.06 21.53 -13.51
N LYS A 208 -1.80 21.82 -13.20
CA LYS A 208 -1.20 21.52 -11.88
C LYS A 208 -1.92 22.28 -10.75
N THR A 209 -2.38 23.50 -11.00
CA THR A 209 -3.13 24.30 -10.03
C THR A 209 -4.54 23.76 -9.83
N TYR A 210 -5.21 23.34 -10.90
CA TYR A 210 -6.51 22.67 -10.81
C TYR A 210 -6.43 21.31 -10.09
N LYS A 211 -5.44 20.48 -10.44
CA LYS A 211 -5.19 19.19 -9.78
C LYS A 211 -4.80 19.32 -8.30
N LYS A 212 -4.49 20.53 -7.82
CA LYS A 212 -4.22 20.78 -6.40
C LYS A 212 -5.48 20.93 -5.54
N GLN A 213 -6.68 20.91 -6.14
CA GLN A 213 -7.94 20.96 -5.38
C GLN A 213 -8.04 19.84 -4.35
N ASN A 214 -8.47 20.19 -3.14
CA ASN A 214 -8.74 19.38 -1.93
C ASN A 214 -8.40 17.88 -1.96
N GLU A 215 -7.16 17.55 -2.33
CA GLU A 215 -6.45 16.38 -1.86
C GLU A 215 -6.01 16.72 -0.45
N VAL A 216 -6.79 16.28 0.53
CA VAL A 216 -6.38 16.42 1.92
C VAL A 216 -6.27 15.06 2.52
N ASP A 217 -5.02 14.64 2.75
CA ASP A 217 -4.72 13.50 3.61
C ASP A 217 -5.56 13.58 4.86
N PHE A 218 -6.30 12.51 5.10
CA PHE A 218 -7.11 12.41 6.28
C PHE A 218 -6.35 11.59 7.32
N PHE A 219 -6.15 12.18 8.49
CA PHE A 219 -5.58 11.49 9.63
C PHE A 219 -6.68 11.33 10.68
N ILE A 220 -6.63 10.25 11.45
CA ILE A 220 -7.50 10.06 12.62
C ILE A 220 -6.60 9.95 13.83
N HIS A 221 -6.80 10.78 14.83
CA HIS A 221 -5.94 10.79 16.00
C HIS A 221 -6.34 9.66 16.98
N LYS A 222 -5.39 8.76 17.28
CA LYS A 222 -5.54 7.57 18.13
C LYS A 222 -6.03 7.92 19.54
N ASN A 223 -5.64 9.08 20.09
CA ASN A 223 -6.03 9.57 21.42
C ASN A 223 -6.10 11.12 21.50
N ALA A 224 -7.06 11.72 20.78
CA ALA A 224 -7.13 13.18 20.63
C ALA A 224 -7.31 13.93 21.95
N LYS A 225 -8.03 13.32 22.90
CA LYS A 225 -8.36 13.89 24.20
C LYS A 225 -7.12 14.18 25.03
N GLU A 226 -6.29 13.17 25.25
CA GLU A 226 -5.09 13.28 26.09
C GLU A 226 -4.09 14.23 25.45
N PHE A 227 -3.87 14.09 24.14
CA PHE A 227 -3.00 14.97 23.37
C PHE A 227 -3.40 16.45 23.50
N LEU A 228 -4.66 16.80 23.19
CA LEU A 228 -5.10 18.19 23.23
C LEU A 228 -5.12 18.75 24.67
N LYS A 229 -5.44 17.94 25.69
CA LYS A 229 -5.39 18.40 27.09
C LYS A 229 -3.97 18.69 27.53
N GLU A 230 -3.01 17.82 27.21
CA GLU A 230 -1.60 18.04 27.49
C GLU A 230 -1.09 19.31 26.81
N GLN A 231 -1.38 19.47 25.51
CA GLN A 231 -0.98 20.65 24.76
C GLN A 231 -1.62 21.94 25.30
N PHE A 232 -2.89 21.87 25.74
CA PHE A 232 -3.56 23.01 26.34
C PHE A 232 -2.94 23.39 27.68
N ASP A 233 -2.62 22.42 28.53
CA ASP A 233 -1.98 22.68 29.81
C ASP A 233 -0.58 23.31 29.64
N LEU A 234 0.21 22.83 28.67
CA LEU A 234 1.51 23.43 28.31
C LEU A 234 1.36 24.87 27.79
N TRP A 235 0.38 25.10 26.91
CA TRP A 235 0.08 26.43 26.37
C TRP A 235 -0.38 27.37 27.49
N LEU A 236 -1.28 26.92 28.36
CA LEU A 236 -1.81 27.69 29.47
C LEU A 236 -0.71 28.06 30.47
N PHE A 237 0.19 27.11 30.78
CA PHE A 237 1.33 27.37 31.64
C PHE A 237 2.22 28.49 31.09
N SER A 238 2.54 28.47 29.79
CA SER A 238 3.31 29.55 29.16
C SER A 238 2.57 30.88 29.20
N TYR A 239 1.25 30.88 28.93
CA TYR A 239 0.45 32.10 29.01
C TYR A 239 0.45 32.71 30.42
N VAL A 240 0.22 31.86 31.43
CA VAL A 240 0.20 32.26 32.83
C VAL A 240 1.56 32.83 33.24
N ASN A 241 2.65 32.15 32.89
CA ASN A 241 4.00 32.58 33.26
C ASN A 241 4.42 33.89 32.58
N ASP A 242 4.07 34.08 31.30
CA ASP A 242 4.56 35.21 30.52
C ASP A 242 3.66 36.46 30.62
N SER A 243 2.36 36.26 30.84
CA SER A 243 1.35 37.35 30.73
C SER A 243 0.76 37.79 32.07
N ILE A 244 0.96 37.04 33.16
CA ILE A 244 0.33 37.33 34.45
C ILE A 244 1.40 37.70 35.49
N THR A 245 1.46 38.99 35.81
CA THR A 245 2.33 39.51 36.87
C THR A 245 1.60 39.66 38.20
N ASP A 246 0.31 40.04 38.16
CA ASP A 246 -0.52 40.26 39.35
C ASP A 246 -1.64 39.23 39.44
N TRP A 247 -1.66 38.48 40.53
CA TRP A 247 -2.64 37.42 40.81
C TRP A 247 -3.84 37.96 41.58
N THR A 248 -4.93 38.26 40.86
CA THR A 248 -6.22 38.62 41.46
C THR A 248 -7.20 37.45 41.41
N LYS A 249 -8.24 37.48 42.26
CA LYS A 249 -9.30 36.47 42.23
C LYS A 249 -10.00 36.45 40.87
N GLU A 250 -10.30 37.60 40.27
CA GLU A 250 -10.94 37.65 38.95
C GLU A 250 -10.09 36.95 37.88
N LYS A 251 -8.76 37.16 37.88
CA LYS A 251 -7.86 36.50 36.92
C LYS A 251 -7.79 34.98 37.12
N ILE A 252 -7.81 34.51 38.36
CA ILE A 252 -7.84 33.07 38.66
C ILE A 252 -9.15 32.45 38.16
N ASP A 253 -10.28 33.12 38.40
CA ASP A 253 -11.59 32.70 37.93
C ASP A 253 -11.64 32.68 36.39
N GLU A 254 -11.12 33.72 35.72
CA GLU A 254 -11.01 33.77 34.24
C GLU A 254 -10.17 32.62 33.64
N ILE A 255 -9.05 32.26 34.28
CA ILE A 255 -8.19 31.14 33.84
C ILE A 255 -8.93 29.81 34.00
N ASN A 256 -9.62 29.63 35.13
CA ASN A 256 -10.39 28.42 35.40
C ASN A 256 -11.54 28.28 34.40
N ASP A 257 -12.26 29.36 34.13
CA ASP A 257 -13.34 29.38 33.13
C ASP A 257 -12.79 29.03 31.74
N LEU A 258 -11.70 29.67 31.32
CA LEU A 258 -11.03 29.36 30.04
C LEU A 258 -10.65 27.88 29.96
N LYS A 259 -10.06 27.31 31.02
CA LYS A 259 -9.66 25.91 31.07
C LYS A 259 -10.86 24.97 30.97
N GLN A 260 -11.95 25.27 31.69
CA GLN A 260 -13.18 24.47 31.62
C GLN A 260 -13.79 24.49 30.22
N ILE A 261 -13.88 25.67 29.60
CA ILE A 261 -14.42 25.84 28.24
C ILE A 261 -13.55 25.12 27.23
N ALA A 262 -12.21 25.29 27.30
CA ALA A 262 -11.29 24.61 26.41
C ALA A 262 -11.39 23.09 26.55
N PHE A 263 -11.47 22.57 27.78
CA PHE A 263 -11.61 21.13 28.02
C PHE A 263 -12.94 20.57 27.51
N ALA A 264 -14.04 21.33 27.63
CA ALA A 264 -15.32 20.93 27.05
C ALA A 264 -15.25 20.86 25.51
N ILE A 265 -14.62 21.84 24.86
CA ILE A 265 -14.40 21.80 23.39
C ILE A 265 -13.51 20.61 23.03
N ILE A 266 -12.41 20.38 23.76
CA ILE A 266 -11.51 19.24 23.53
C ILE A 266 -12.25 17.92 23.66
N ASP A 267 -13.11 17.77 24.66
CA ASP A 267 -13.91 16.55 24.85
C ASP A 267 -14.86 16.34 23.66
N MET A 268 -15.52 17.38 23.14
CA MET A 268 -16.37 17.27 21.93
C MET A 268 -15.57 16.90 20.66
N ILE A 269 -14.37 17.46 20.48
CA ILE A 269 -13.49 17.12 19.36
C ILE A 269 -13.02 15.67 19.49
N ALA A 270 -12.66 15.24 20.70
CA ALA A 270 -12.19 13.89 20.95
C ALA A 270 -13.29 12.83 20.79
N ASP A 271 -14.53 13.14 21.16
CA ASP A 271 -15.67 12.25 20.93
C ASP A 271 -15.82 11.95 19.42
N PHE A 272 -15.72 12.98 18.59
CA PHE A 272 -15.74 12.82 17.13
C PHE A 272 -14.57 11.97 16.62
N GLU A 273 -13.33 12.27 17.04
CA GLU A 273 -12.16 11.48 16.65
C GLU A 273 -12.25 10.01 17.10
N ASN A 274 -12.82 9.74 18.28
CA ASN A 274 -13.05 8.39 18.77
C ASN A 274 -14.09 7.63 17.94
N GLU A 275 -15.15 8.30 17.48
CA GLU A 275 -16.12 7.70 16.55
C GLU A 275 -15.46 7.34 15.21
N LEU A 276 -14.63 8.24 14.66
CA LEU A 276 -13.87 7.96 13.45
C LEU A 276 -12.91 6.79 13.62
N LYS A 277 -12.18 6.76 14.74
CA LYS A 277 -11.30 5.64 15.10
C LYS A 277 -12.08 4.33 15.20
N ALA A 278 -13.24 4.33 15.84
CA ALA A 278 -14.08 3.14 15.97
C ALA A 278 -14.58 2.63 14.60
N ILE A 279 -14.98 3.54 13.71
CA ILE A 279 -15.38 3.19 12.34
C ILE A 279 -14.19 2.66 11.54
N TRP A 280 -13.02 3.29 11.70
CA TRP A 280 -11.78 2.92 11.02
C TRP A 280 -11.30 1.53 11.42
N LEU A 281 -11.31 1.20 12.71
CA LEU A 281 -10.86 -0.09 13.25
C LEU A 281 -11.91 -1.20 13.15
N LYS A 282 -13.14 -0.88 12.75
CA LYS A 282 -14.21 -1.88 12.62
C LYS A 282 -13.79 -2.94 11.60
N PRO A 283 -13.76 -4.24 11.98
CA PRO A 283 -13.51 -5.32 11.05
C PRO A 283 -14.42 -5.23 9.83
N LYS A 284 -13.83 -5.39 8.64
CA LYS A 284 -14.56 -5.33 7.38
C LYS A 284 -15.05 -6.72 7.02
N PHE A 285 -16.24 -6.78 6.43
CA PHE A 285 -16.82 -8.00 5.88
C PHE A 285 -16.30 -8.25 4.47
N ALA A 286 -16.05 -9.52 4.14
CA ALA A 286 -15.76 -9.91 2.76
C ALA A 286 -17.00 -9.68 1.90
N LYS A 287 -16.86 -8.90 0.82
CA LYS A 287 -17.95 -8.64 -0.13
C LYS A 287 -18.21 -9.84 -1.04
N ASN A 288 -17.13 -10.45 -1.52
CA ASN A 288 -17.13 -11.62 -2.40
C ASN A 288 -16.07 -12.60 -1.89
N ALA A 289 -16.32 -13.90 -2.04
CA ALA A 289 -15.37 -14.97 -1.73
C ALA A 289 -15.42 -16.04 -2.82
N HIS A 290 -14.29 -16.25 -3.49
CA HIS A 290 -14.12 -17.24 -4.52
C HIS A 290 -12.94 -18.14 -4.18
N TYR A 291 -13.03 -19.38 -4.62
CA TYR A 291 -12.04 -20.43 -4.44
C TYR A 291 -11.57 -20.93 -5.80
N VAL A 292 -10.31 -21.37 -5.84
CA VAL A 292 -9.72 -22.04 -6.99
C VAL A 292 -9.23 -23.40 -6.53
N PHE A 293 -9.73 -24.47 -7.15
CA PHE A 293 -9.33 -25.84 -6.84
C PHE A 293 -8.82 -26.52 -8.10
N SER A 294 -7.70 -27.24 -8.02
CA SER A 294 -7.34 -28.13 -9.12
C SER A 294 -8.32 -29.31 -9.21
N LEU A 295 -8.58 -29.81 -10.42
CA LEU A 295 -9.52 -30.92 -10.61
C LEU A 295 -9.13 -32.17 -9.80
N ASP A 296 -7.84 -32.46 -9.64
CA ASP A 296 -7.35 -33.56 -8.82
C ASP A 296 -7.59 -33.34 -7.32
N THR A 297 -7.53 -32.08 -6.85
CA THR A 297 -7.87 -31.74 -5.46
C THR A 297 -9.33 -32.02 -5.19
N ILE A 298 -10.23 -31.60 -6.10
CA ILE A 298 -11.66 -31.92 -6.02
C ILE A 298 -11.86 -33.44 -5.99
N LYS A 299 -11.28 -34.17 -6.96
CA LYS A 299 -11.41 -35.63 -7.03
C LYS A 299 -10.91 -36.35 -5.79
N SER A 300 -9.88 -35.83 -5.13
CA SER A 300 -9.24 -36.49 -3.98
C SER A 300 -9.88 -36.15 -2.63
N HIS A 301 -10.53 -34.98 -2.50
CA HIS A 301 -10.99 -34.47 -1.20
C HIS A 301 -12.48 -34.14 -1.12
N SER A 302 -13.23 -34.21 -2.23
CA SER A 302 -14.68 -33.99 -2.22
C SER A 302 -15.47 -35.30 -2.19
N ASN A 303 -16.57 -35.29 -1.43
CA ASN A 303 -17.57 -36.34 -1.49
C ASN A 303 -18.38 -36.24 -2.80
N ASN A 304 -18.58 -37.37 -3.49
CA ASN A 304 -19.30 -37.43 -4.77
C ASN A 304 -18.68 -36.58 -5.90
N ALA A 305 -17.34 -36.49 -5.93
CA ALA A 305 -16.58 -35.67 -6.86
C ALA A 305 -17.02 -35.79 -8.33
N ASP A 306 -17.21 -37.02 -8.83
CA ASP A 306 -17.59 -37.25 -10.23
C ASP A 306 -18.98 -36.70 -10.56
N GLU A 307 -19.94 -36.82 -9.65
CA GLU A 307 -21.28 -36.26 -9.84
C GLU A 307 -21.24 -34.74 -9.88
N ILE A 308 -20.50 -34.14 -8.95
CA ILE A 308 -20.34 -32.68 -8.85
C ILE A 308 -19.64 -32.12 -10.08
N LEU A 309 -18.52 -32.70 -10.49
CA LEU A 309 -17.80 -32.28 -11.70
C LEU A 309 -18.66 -32.41 -12.95
N ASN A 310 -19.43 -33.50 -13.09
CA ASN A 310 -20.37 -33.66 -14.20
C ASN A 310 -21.50 -32.61 -14.19
N SER A 311 -21.93 -32.15 -13.02
CA SER A 311 -22.87 -31.03 -12.86
C SER A 311 -22.23 -29.70 -13.28
N ILE A 312 -20.99 -29.47 -12.87
CA ILE A 312 -20.21 -28.27 -13.18
C ILE A 312 -19.93 -28.16 -14.68
N TYR A 313 -19.53 -29.24 -15.35
CA TYR A 313 -19.25 -29.22 -16.79
C TYR A 313 -20.49 -28.93 -17.66
N LYS A 314 -21.69 -29.07 -17.09
CA LYS A 314 -22.97 -28.73 -17.75
C LYS A 314 -23.50 -27.36 -17.34
N ASP A 315 -22.80 -26.65 -16.44
CA ASP A 315 -23.18 -25.31 -16.02
C ASP A 315 -23.16 -24.35 -17.21
N ILE A 316 -24.11 -23.41 -17.25
CA ILE A 316 -24.27 -22.45 -18.33
C ILE A 316 -23.02 -21.56 -18.50
N ASN A 317 -22.32 -21.30 -17.40
CA ASN A 317 -21.16 -20.43 -17.35
C ASN A 317 -19.83 -21.18 -17.45
N PHE A 318 -19.82 -22.52 -17.57
CA PHE A 318 -18.57 -23.29 -17.63
C PHE A 318 -17.73 -22.97 -18.88
N ASN A 319 -18.34 -22.44 -19.95
CA ASN A 319 -17.61 -21.95 -21.11
C ASN A 319 -16.65 -20.79 -20.76
N GLU A 320 -16.98 -19.96 -19.77
CA GLU A 320 -16.10 -18.89 -19.28
C GLU A 320 -14.86 -19.48 -18.58
N GLN A 321 -15.03 -20.59 -17.84
CA GLN A 321 -13.89 -21.31 -17.27
C GLN A 321 -12.95 -21.86 -18.35
N ILE A 322 -13.51 -22.44 -19.42
CA ILE A 322 -12.73 -22.93 -20.56
C ILE A 322 -12.02 -21.75 -21.25
N ALA A 323 -12.71 -20.61 -21.40
CA ALA A 323 -12.11 -19.40 -21.94
C ALA A 323 -10.93 -18.93 -21.09
N GLU A 324 -11.07 -18.90 -19.76
CA GLU A 324 -9.98 -18.56 -18.84
C GLU A 324 -8.80 -19.53 -18.96
N TRP A 325 -9.05 -20.84 -19.04
CA TRP A 325 -7.98 -21.83 -19.23
C TRP A 325 -7.23 -21.66 -20.55
N LYS A 326 -7.94 -21.36 -21.63
CA LYS A 326 -7.32 -21.04 -22.93
C LYS A 326 -6.50 -19.77 -22.83
N GLU A 327 -7.07 -18.75 -22.22
CA GLU A 327 -6.40 -17.48 -22.02
C GLU A 327 -5.10 -17.72 -21.25
N LEU A 328 -5.14 -18.44 -20.12
CA LEU A 328 -4.00 -18.75 -19.24
C LEU A 328 -3.03 -19.78 -19.83
N ASN A 329 -3.22 -20.20 -21.09
CA ASN A 329 -2.42 -21.22 -21.77
C ASN A 329 -2.36 -22.57 -21.03
N PHE A 330 -3.35 -22.87 -20.19
CA PHE A 330 -3.48 -24.19 -19.57
C PHE A 330 -4.01 -25.24 -20.55
N ILE A 331 -4.75 -24.80 -21.56
CA ILE A 331 -5.26 -25.63 -22.66
C ILE A 331 -5.11 -24.87 -23.99
N ASN A 332 -5.15 -25.59 -25.11
CA ASN A 332 -5.08 -25.01 -26.44
C ASN A 332 -6.48 -24.70 -27.02
N ASP A 333 -6.52 -23.98 -28.15
CA ASP A 333 -7.77 -23.62 -28.82
C ASP A 333 -8.59 -24.84 -29.28
N GLU A 334 -7.90 -25.95 -29.57
CA GLU A 334 -8.48 -27.24 -30.00
C GLU A 334 -9.01 -28.10 -28.85
N PHE A 335 -8.99 -27.62 -27.61
CA PHE A 335 -9.46 -28.37 -26.45
C PHE A 335 -10.94 -28.80 -26.58
N ASP A 336 -11.19 -30.10 -26.46
CA ASP A 336 -12.53 -30.71 -26.32
C ASP A 336 -12.73 -31.16 -24.88
N ILE A 337 -13.85 -30.74 -24.28
CA ILE A 337 -14.25 -31.11 -22.91
C ILE A 337 -14.34 -32.62 -22.70
N LYS A 338 -14.57 -33.42 -23.75
CA LYS A 338 -14.56 -34.89 -23.65
C LYS A 338 -13.21 -35.45 -23.18
N ALA A 339 -12.12 -34.73 -23.42
CA ALA A 339 -10.78 -35.10 -23.02
C ALA A 339 -10.42 -34.65 -21.59
N ILE A 340 -11.31 -33.98 -20.85
CA ILE A 340 -11.00 -33.40 -19.52
C ILE A 340 -10.48 -34.41 -18.49
N ASN A 341 -10.79 -35.69 -18.67
CA ASN A 341 -10.34 -36.76 -17.79
C ASN A 341 -8.93 -37.30 -18.14
N ASP A 342 -8.30 -36.80 -19.20
CA ASP A 342 -6.91 -37.14 -19.52
C ASP A 342 -5.96 -36.69 -18.41
N GLU A 343 -4.91 -37.49 -18.13
CA GLU A 343 -3.93 -37.23 -17.06
C GLU A 343 -3.29 -35.83 -17.15
N LYS A 344 -3.08 -35.32 -18.38
CA LYS A 344 -2.50 -33.99 -18.63
C LYS A 344 -3.34 -32.82 -18.10
N TYR A 345 -4.65 -33.02 -17.92
CA TYR A 345 -5.58 -31.98 -17.48
C TYR A 345 -5.99 -32.12 -16.02
N LYS A 346 -5.48 -33.12 -15.29
CA LYS A 346 -5.90 -33.35 -13.90
C LYS A 346 -5.62 -32.17 -12.98
N PHE A 347 -4.63 -31.33 -13.31
CA PHE A 347 -4.24 -30.17 -12.50
C PHE A 347 -4.87 -28.86 -12.98
N LEU A 348 -5.82 -28.89 -13.92
CA LEU A 348 -6.51 -27.67 -14.36
C LEU A 348 -7.20 -26.99 -13.16
N PRO A 349 -7.04 -25.67 -12.98
CA PRO A 349 -7.62 -24.95 -11.86
C PRO A 349 -9.06 -24.54 -12.15
N LEU A 350 -10.03 -25.08 -11.42
CA LEU A 350 -11.42 -24.64 -11.47
C LEU A 350 -11.62 -23.42 -10.56
N ASP A 351 -11.96 -22.28 -11.15
CA ASP A 351 -12.33 -21.04 -10.45
C ASP A 351 -13.86 -20.98 -10.23
N THR A 352 -14.23 -20.94 -8.96
CA THR A 352 -15.63 -20.91 -8.54
C THR A 352 -16.37 -19.62 -8.92
N LYS A 353 -15.68 -18.55 -9.34
CA LYS A 353 -16.33 -17.30 -9.80
C LYS A 353 -17.19 -17.48 -11.04
N TYR A 354 -16.92 -18.52 -11.84
CA TYR A 354 -17.71 -18.86 -13.03
C TYR A 354 -18.83 -19.85 -12.76
N LEU A 355 -18.97 -20.37 -11.54
CA LEU A 355 -20.02 -21.33 -11.24
C LEU A 355 -21.35 -20.64 -10.97
N SER A 356 -22.45 -21.28 -11.34
CA SER A 356 -23.77 -20.92 -10.83
C SER A 356 -23.80 -21.06 -9.30
N GLU A 357 -24.67 -20.30 -8.63
CA GLU A 357 -24.83 -20.34 -7.18
C GLU A 357 -25.12 -21.77 -6.66
N GLU A 358 -25.89 -22.55 -7.42
CA GLU A 358 -26.18 -23.95 -7.10
C GLU A 358 -24.92 -24.82 -7.10
N ASN A 359 -24.11 -24.78 -8.17
CA ASN A 359 -22.89 -25.59 -8.26
C ASN A 359 -21.80 -25.08 -7.32
N TYR A 360 -21.73 -23.77 -7.07
CA TYR A 360 -20.86 -23.16 -6.06
C TYR A 360 -21.09 -23.80 -4.68
N TYR A 361 -22.32 -23.77 -4.18
CA TYR A 361 -22.62 -24.34 -2.86
C TYR A 361 -22.52 -25.86 -2.83
N LYS A 362 -22.92 -26.56 -3.90
CA LYS A 362 -22.74 -28.02 -4.01
C LYS A 362 -21.27 -28.42 -3.88
N LEU A 363 -20.38 -27.72 -4.57
CA LEU A 363 -18.95 -27.97 -4.49
C LEU A 363 -18.42 -27.68 -3.08
N LEU A 364 -18.75 -26.53 -2.49
CA LEU A 364 -18.22 -26.20 -1.16
C LEU A 364 -18.72 -27.13 -0.04
N GLN A 365 -19.98 -27.57 -0.10
CA GLN A 365 -20.54 -28.53 0.87
C GLN A 365 -19.94 -29.93 0.74
N SER A 366 -19.29 -30.24 -0.38
CA SER A 366 -18.71 -31.57 -0.62
C SER A 366 -17.40 -31.81 0.13
N PHE A 367 -16.72 -30.75 0.58
CA PHE A 367 -15.49 -30.82 1.35
C PHE A 367 -15.80 -30.90 2.85
N GLU A 368 -15.10 -31.79 3.57
CA GLU A 368 -15.26 -31.90 5.03
C GLU A 368 -14.60 -30.72 5.77
N ASN A 369 -13.36 -30.37 5.38
CA ASN A 369 -12.61 -29.26 5.96
C ASN A 369 -11.88 -28.46 4.88
N LEU A 370 -12.44 -27.31 4.53
CA LEU A 370 -11.90 -26.46 3.48
C LEU A 370 -10.53 -25.85 3.86
N ASP A 371 -10.35 -25.42 5.10
CA ASP A 371 -9.11 -24.75 5.56
C ASP A 371 -7.89 -25.69 5.52
N GLU A 372 -8.10 -27.00 5.66
CA GLU A 372 -7.02 -27.99 5.52
C GLU A 372 -6.55 -28.12 4.07
N ILE A 373 -7.49 -28.09 3.13
CA ILE A 373 -7.26 -28.27 1.69
C ILE A 373 -6.67 -27.01 1.05
N LEU A 374 -7.01 -25.82 1.57
CA LEU A 374 -6.52 -24.56 1.01
C LEU A 374 -5.05 -24.33 1.34
N ASN A 375 -4.28 -24.03 0.28
CA ASN A 375 -2.86 -23.70 0.34
C ASN A 375 -2.60 -22.19 0.29
N GLY A 376 -3.60 -21.36 0.02
CA GLY A 376 -3.41 -19.93 -0.17
C GLY A 376 -4.68 -19.11 0.01
N GLU A 377 -4.52 -17.90 0.57
CA GLU A 377 -5.58 -16.91 0.70
C GLU A 377 -5.12 -15.58 0.08
N LEU A 378 -5.89 -15.03 -0.85
CA LEU A 378 -5.63 -13.74 -1.49
C LEU A 378 -6.72 -12.75 -1.12
N VAL A 379 -6.33 -11.62 -0.53
CA VAL A 379 -7.26 -10.61 -0.03
C VAL A 379 -7.08 -9.31 -0.81
N LYS A 380 -8.10 -8.94 -1.60
CA LYS A 380 -8.16 -7.63 -2.26
C LYS A 380 -8.68 -6.56 -1.30
N ALA A 381 -7.80 -5.84 -0.62
CA ALA A 381 -8.15 -4.76 0.30
C ALA A 381 -6.94 -3.90 0.66
N ASP A 382 -7.18 -2.74 1.29
CA ASP A 382 -6.12 -2.06 2.03
C ASP A 382 -5.56 -3.00 3.10
N ASN A 383 -4.23 -3.12 3.13
CA ASN A 383 -3.53 -4.07 3.99
C ASN A 383 -3.70 -3.78 5.48
N PHE A 384 -3.85 -2.53 5.93
CA PHE A 384 -4.13 -2.27 7.34
C PHE A 384 -5.51 -2.81 7.74
N GLN A 385 -6.53 -2.59 6.90
CA GLN A 385 -7.89 -3.10 7.14
C GLN A 385 -7.96 -4.62 7.10
N ALA A 386 -7.29 -5.23 6.11
CA ALA A 386 -7.22 -6.68 5.98
C ALA A 386 -6.50 -7.33 7.16
N LEU A 387 -5.37 -6.79 7.63
CA LEU A 387 -4.68 -7.28 8.82
C LEU A 387 -5.59 -7.24 10.06
N ASN A 388 -6.36 -6.17 10.27
CA ASN A 388 -7.33 -6.13 11.36
C ASN A 388 -8.41 -7.23 11.23
N SER A 389 -8.97 -7.43 10.03
CA SER A 389 -9.98 -8.47 9.79
C SER A 389 -9.44 -9.89 9.90
N LEU A 390 -8.17 -10.13 9.54
CA LEU A 390 -7.52 -11.44 9.55
C LEU A 390 -6.96 -11.83 10.93
N MET A 391 -6.78 -10.87 11.84
CA MET A 391 -6.19 -11.08 13.15
C MET A 391 -6.81 -12.27 13.92
N PRO A 392 -8.15 -12.40 14.04
CA PRO A 392 -8.74 -13.52 14.80
C PRO A 392 -8.40 -14.90 14.25
N LYS A 393 -8.14 -15.02 12.93
CA LYS A 393 -7.82 -16.30 12.27
C LYS A 393 -6.34 -16.66 12.41
N TYR A 394 -5.44 -15.68 12.31
CA TYR A 394 -4.01 -15.91 12.08
C TYR A 394 -3.06 -15.37 13.17
N GLN A 395 -3.57 -14.78 14.25
CA GLN A 395 -2.73 -14.34 15.38
C GLN A 395 -1.82 -15.47 15.87
N GLY A 396 -0.51 -15.21 15.94
CA GLY A 396 0.51 -16.17 16.38
C GLY A 396 0.73 -17.38 15.47
N LYS A 397 0.27 -17.36 14.21
CA LYS A 397 0.32 -18.53 13.30
C LYS A 397 1.22 -18.35 12.07
N ILE A 398 1.79 -17.17 11.85
CA ILE A 398 2.58 -16.88 10.65
C ILE A 398 4.06 -17.16 10.91
N ASP A 399 4.65 -18.09 10.16
CA ASP A 399 6.05 -18.50 10.34
C ASP A 399 7.03 -17.60 9.57
N LEU A 400 6.56 -16.93 8.52
CA LEU A 400 7.38 -16.01 7.75
C LEU A 400 6.54 -14.85 7.26
N ILE A 401 6.98 -13.63 7.57
CA ILE A 401 6.49 -12.43 6.92
C ILE A 401 7.60 -11.86 6.04
N TYR A 402 7.32 -11.68 4.75
CA TYR A 402 8.16 -10.90 3.86
C TYR A 402 7.33 -9.74 3.33
N ILE A 403 7.88 -8.53 3.40
CA ILE A 403 7.25 -7.35 2.80
C ILE A 403 8.25 -6.49 2.05
N ASP A 404 7.76 -5.93 0.95
CA ASP A 404 8.46 -5.01 0.05
C ASP A 404 7.60 -3.74 -0.09
N PRO A 405 7.50 -2.92 0.97
CA PRO A 405 6.69 -1.71 0.92
C PRO A 405 7.28 -0.69 -0.08
N PRO A 406 6.49 0.30 -0.53
CA PRO A 406 7.00 1.39 -1.37
C PRO A 406 8.21 2.09 -0.72
N PHE A 407 9.19 2.49 -1.52
CA PHE A 407 10.53 2.90 -1.05
C PHE A 407 10.68 4.39 -0.74
N ASN A 408 9.57 5.12 -0.58
CA ASN A 408 9.60 6.54 -0.22
C ASN A 408 10.39 7.41 -1.23
N THR A 409 10.48 7.02 -2.50
CA THR A 409 11.26 7.71 -3.55
C THR A 409 10.64 9.03 -4.06
N GLY A 410 9.49 9.41 -3.51
CA GLY A 410 8.72 10.59 -3.90
C GLY A 410 7.85 10.45 -5.15
N SER A 411 8.07 9.41 -5.97
CA SER A 411 7.19 9.02 -7.08
C SER A 411 6.33 7.78 -6.80
N ASP A 412 6.70 6.98 -5.80
CA ASP A 412 5.96 5.76 -5.41
C ASP A 412 4.63 6.08 -4.71
N PHE A 413 4.47 7.34 -4.32
CA PHE A 413 3.24 7.92 -3.78
C PHE A 413 2.87 9.13 -4.64
N ASP A 414 1.60 9.25 -5.02
CA ASP A 414 1.03 10.52 -5.49
C ASP A 414 0.90 11.48 -4.28
N TYR A 415 2.01 11.82 -3.63
CA TYR A 415 2.04 12.71 -2.47
C TYR A 415 2.72 14.03 -2.81
N LYS A 416 2.25 15.14 -2.22
CA LYS A 416 2.92 16.45 -2.30
C LYS A 416 4.17 16.45 -1.42
N ASP A 417 5.30 16.06 -1.99
CA ASP A 417 6.67 16.64 -1.91
C ASP A 417 7.18 17.35 -0.62
N LYS A 418 6.61 17.14 0.57
CA LYS A 418 7.07 17.75 1.85
C LYS A 418 6.88 16.91 3.13
N PHE A 419 6.18 15.78 3.10
CA PHE A 419 5.90 14.92 4.28
C PHE A 419 6.15 13.42 4.04
N GLN A 420 6.93 13.09 3.01
CA GLN A 420 7.19 11.72 2.54
C GLN A 420 7.56 10.75 3.68
N ASP A 421 8.59 11.08 4.46
CA ASP A 421 9.07 10.23 5.56
C ASP A 421 8.01 9.99 6.63
N SER A 422 7.22 11.00 6.96
CA SER A 422 6.22 10.93 8.03
C SER A 422 5.03 10.06 7.71
N THR A 423 4.55 10.18 6.48
CA THR A 423 3.44 9.42 5.97
C THR A 423 3.87 7.97 5.82
N TRP A 424 5.07 7.75 5.27
CA TRP A 424 5.67 6.42 5.19
C TRP A 424 5.83 5.77 6.57
N LEU A 425 6.41 6.49 7.54
CA LEU A 425 6.60 6.00 8.90
C LEU A 425 5.26 5.66 9.58
N SER A 426 4.22 6.49 9.42
CA SER A 426 2.90 6.24 10.01
C SER A 426 2.19 5.05 9.35
N LEU A 427 2.33 4.92 8.03
CA LEU A 427 1.81 3.80 7.25
C LEU A 427 2.45 2.50 7.70
N MET A 428 3.77 2.48 7.84
CA MET A 428 4.55 1.32 8.26
C MET A 428 4.34 1.00 9.75
N HIS A 429 4.36 2.00 10.63
CA HIS A 429 4.15 1.83 12.08
C HIS A 429 2.86 1.07 12.36
N ASN A 430 1.74 1.54 11.81
CA ASN A 430 0.42 0.92 11.99
C ASN A 430 0.37 -0.54 11.49
N ARG A 431 1.17 -0.91 10.48
CA ARG A 431 1.19 -2.28 9.92
C ARG A 431 2.16 -3.18 10.66
N LEU A 432 3.32 -2.66 11.05
CA LEU A 432 4.34 -3.40 11.81
C LEU A 432 3.85 -3.72 13.22
N GLU A 433 3.08 -2.80 13.84
CA GLU A 433 2.38 -3.03 15.11
C GLU A 433 1.50 -4.29 15.02
N LEU A 434 0.68 -4.41 13.97
CA LEU A 434 -0.16 -5.59 13.75
C LEU A 434 0.66 -6.81 13.36
N ALA A 435 1.65 -6.66 12.48
CA ALA A 435 2.45 -7.77 11.96
C ALA A 435 3.17 -8.55 13.07
N LYS A 436 3.56 -7.87 14.17
CA LYS A 436 4.11 -8.52 15.35
C LYS A 436 3.19 -9.60 15.92
N GLU A 437 1.90 -9.31 16.01
CA GLU A 437 0.89 -10.19 16.60
C GLU A 437 0.60 -11.41 15.71
N PHE A 438 0.89 -11.33 14.41
CA PHE A 438 0.72 -12.45 13.48
C PHE A 438 1.83 -13.50 13.58
N LEU A 439 3.06 -13.08 13.92
CA LEU A 439 4.21 -13.99 13.93
C LEU A 439 4.05 -15.10 14.96
N SER A 440 4.31 -16.33 14.54
CA SER A 440 4.42 -17.48 15.43
C SER A 440 5.66 -17.36 16.34
N ASP A 441 5.74 -18.20 17.36
CA ASP A 441 6.93 -18.27 18.22
C ASP A 441 8.19 -18.64 17.45
N LYS A 442 8.05 -19.30 16.30
CA LYS A 442 9.16 -19.69 15.41
C LYS A 442 9.29 -18.75 14.21
N GLY A 443 8.50 -17.68 14.18
CA GLY A 443 8.38 -16.79 13.05
C GLY A 443 9.64 -15.97 12.76
N SER A 444 9.82 -15.62 11.50
CA SER A 444 10.84 -14.68 11.03
C SER A 444 10.20 -13.55 10.21
N PHE A 445 10.83 -12.39 10.20
CA PHE A 445 10.33 -11.22 9.49
C PHE A 445 11.40 -10.61 8.58
N TYR A 446 11.01 -10.27 7.35
CA TYR A 446 11.88 -9.65 6.35
C TYR A 446 11.26 -8.35 5.83
N LEU A 447 12.05 -7.28 5.85
CA LEU A 447 11.69 -5.97 5.32
C LEU A 447 12.69 -5.55 4.24
N HIS A 448 12.24 -5.49 2.99
CA HIS A 448 13.04 -5.03 1.85
C HIS A 448 12.87 -3.52 1.68
N LEU A 449 13.98 -2.77 1.67
CA LEU A 449 14.01 -1.30 1.54
C LEU A 449 15.18 -0.86 0.65
N ASP A 450 15.07 0.34 0.09
CA ASP A 450 16.17 1.05 -0.56
C ASP A 450 16.98 1.88 0.45
N GLU A 451 17.92 2.69 -0.06
CA GLU A 451 18.74 3.60 0.74
C GLU A 451 17.97 4.78 1.36
N ASN A 452 16.77 5.10 0.86
CA ASN A 452 15.96 6.21 1.37
C ASN A 452 15.18 5.80 2.62
N ALA A 453 14.77 4.53 2.71
CA ALA A 453 13.90 4.03 3.77
C ALA A 453 14.60 3.10 4.79
N ASP A 454 15.78 2.53 4.51
CA ASP A 454 16.37 1.47 5.35
C ASP A 454 16.56 1.86 6.83
N TYR A 455 17.07 3.05 7.10
CA TYR A 455 17.32 3.55 8.46
C TYR A 455 16.02 3.82 9.22
N PHE A 456 14.99 4.33 8.54
CA PHE A 456 13.65 4.51 9.11
C PHE A 456 13.00 3.16 9.45
N GLY A 457 13.07 2.21 8.52
CA GLY A 457 12.59 0.85 8.73
C GLY A 457 13.28 0.19 9.93
N ARG A 458 14.61 0.36 10.06
CA ARG A 458 15.36 -0.20 11.20
C ARG A 458 14.91 0.37 12.55
N ILE A 459 14.60 1.66 12.62
CA ILE A 459 14.08 2.29 13.84
C ILE A 459 12.71 1.70 14.20
N LEU A 460 11.78 1.61 13.25
CA LEU A 460 10.45 1.04 13.47
C LEU A 460 10.52 -0.43 13.90
N LEU A 461 11.38 -1.22 13.25
CA LEU A 461 11.57 -2.62 13.64
C LEU A 461 12.11 -2.75 15.07
N ASN A 462 12.97 -1.85 15.53
CA ASN A 462 13.50 -1.89 16.89
C ASN A 462 12.43 -1.57 17.95
N GLU A 463 11.43 -0.74 17.61
CA GLU A 463 10.31 -0.42 18.50
C GLU A 463 9.40 -1.63 18.74
N PHE A 464 9.00 -2.32 17.68
CA PHE A 464 8.06 -3.44 17.78
C PHE A 464 8.72 -4.80 18.00
N PHE A 465 9.91 -5.01 17.42
CA PHE A 465 10.62 -6.30 17.42
C PHE A 465 11.97 -6.20 18.13
N GLY A 466 12.12 -5.28 19.10
CA GLY A 466 13.38 -5.04 19.80
C GLY A 466 13.96 -6.27 20.52
N GLU A 467 13.13 -7.26 20.85
CA GLU A 467 13.57 -8.56 21.39
C GLU A 467 14.18 -9.52 20.34
N MET A 468 14.01 -9.26 19.04
CA MET A 468 14.48 -10.12 17.95
C MET A 468 15.88 -9.70 17.48
N GLU A 469 16.68 -10.70 17.09
CA GLU A 469 17.97 -10.47 16.44
C GLU A 469 17.72 -9.87 15.05
N CYS A 470 18.25 -8.68 14.79
CA CYS A 470 18.13 -7.99 13.50
C CYS A 470 19.45 -8.00 12.72
N LYS A 471 19.46 -8.62 11.54
CA LYS A 471 20.57 -8.63 10.59
C LYS A 471 20.25 -7.82 9.34
N LYS A 472 21.25 -7.14 8.79
CA LYS A 472 21.18 -6.46 7.50
C LYS A 472 21.75 -7.40 6.43
N ILE A 473 21.01 -7.59 5.36
CA ILE A 473 21.43 -8.29 4.14
C ILE A 473 21.52 -7.23 3.03
N THR A 474 22.63 -7.22 2.31
CA THR A 474 22.84 -6.38 1.14
C THR A 474 22.54 -7.19 -0.11
N PHE A 475 21.48 -6.81 -0.82
CA PHE A 475 21.11 -7.44 -2.08
C PHE A 475 21.63 -6.60 -3.25
N ASP A 476 22.47 -7.18 -4.08
CA ASP A 476 22.97 -6.56 -5.30
C ASP A 476 21.85 -6.52 -6.34
N THR A 477 21.33 -5.33 -6.61
CA THR A 477 20.25 -5.10 -7.57
C THR A 477 20.74 -5.11 -9.00
N ASN A 478 22.01 -5.42 -9.23
CA ASN A 478 22.68 -5.34 -10.52
C ASN A 478 23.53 -6.58 -10.81
N ALA A 479 23.51 -7.62 -9.96
CA ALA A 479 24.32 -8.83 -10.17
C ALA A 479 24.19 -9.36 -11.61
N THR A 480 25.29 -9.41 -12.35
CA THR A 480 25.37 -10.03 -13.67
C THR A 480 26.54 -11.02 -13.75
N LYS A 481 26.61 -11.79 -14.84
CA LYS A 481 27.74 -12.71 -15.09
C LYS A 481 29.07 -11.97 -15.36
N ASP A 482 29.02 -10.68 -15.66
CA ASP A 482 30.18 -9.86 -16.03
C ASP A 482 30.18 -8.58 -15.17
N GLU A 483 30.96 -8.62 -14.09
CA GLU A 483 31.06 -7.52 -13.11
C GLU A 483 31.51 -6.18 -13.74
N GLU A 484 32.25 -6.22 -14.86
CA GLU A 484 32.75 -5.01 -15.55
C GLU A 484 31.71 -4.45 -16.54
N ALA A 485 30.91 -5.30 -17.18
CA ALA A 485 29.80 -4.87 -18.04
C ALA A 485 28.64 -4.22 -17.25
N ASP A 486 28.58 -4.47 -15.93
CA ASP A 486 27.54 -4.04 -15.00
C ASP A 486 27.61 -2.54 -14.59
N LEU A 487 28.55 -1.79 -15.16
CA LEU A 487 28.71 -0.34 -14.92
C LEU A 487 28.33 0.51 -16.14
N PHE A 488 27.83 -0.08 -17.23
CA PHE A 488 27.44 0.68 -18.42
C PHE A 488 25.92 0.93 -18.47
N GLY A 489 25.50 2.13 -18.06
CA GLY A 489 24.09 2.57 -18.11
C GLY A 489 23.91 4.07 -17.82
N TYR A 490 22.71 4.61 -18.02
CA TYR A 490 22.44 6.05 -17.83
C TYR A 490 22.85 6.56 -16.43
N LYS A 491 22.67 5.72 -15.39
CA LYS A 491 23.05 6.02 -13.99
C LYS A 491 24.57 6.18 -13.79
N SER A 492 25.38 5.63 -14.68
CA SER A 492 26.85 5.64 -14.58
C SER A 492 27.50 6.93 -15.06
N PHE A 493 26.74 7.79 -15.74
CA PHE A 493 27.23 9.08 -16.24
C PHE A 493 27.00 10.23 -15.25
N GLY A 494 26.33 9.98 -14.12
CA GLY A 494 26.20 10.94 -13.03
C GLY A 494 27.52 11.13 -12.29
N ASN A 495 27.78 12.33 -11.76
CA ASN A 495 28.97 12.61 -10.95
C ASN A 495 28.80 12.10 -9.51
N ASN A 496 28.51 10.81 -9.34
CA ASN A 496 28.27 10.12 -8.06
C ASN A 496 28.60 8.62 -8.17
N PHE A 497 28.67 7.91 -7.04
CA PHE A 497 28.74 6.44 -7.05
C PHE A 497 27.47 5.82 -7.62
N VAL A 498 27.62 4.76 -8.41
CA VAL A 498 26.49 4.01 -8.98
C VAL A 498 25.80 3.21 -7.87
N LEU A 499 24.51 3.50 -7.63
CA LEU A 499 23.68 2.72 -6.72
C LEU A 499 23.45 1.31 -7.29
N LYS A 500 23.87 0.29 -6.54
CA LYS A 500 23.81 -1.13 -6.95
C LYS A 500 23.18 -2.06 -5.91
N SER A 501 22.68 -1.53 -4.80
CA SER A 501 22.22 -2.39 -3.73
C SER A 501 20.99 -1.87 -3.04
N SER A 502 20.13 -2.79 -2.62
CA SER A 502 19.07 -2.57 -1.65
C SER A 502 19.39 -3.28 -0.33
N THR A 503 18.62 -2.95 0.68
CA THR A 503 18.75 -3.50 2.03
C THR A 503 17.58 -4.43 2.33
N ILE A 504 17.87 -5.63 2.83
CA ILE A 504 16.87 -6.52 3.42
C ILE A 504 17.17 -6.65 4.91
N LEU A 505 16.26 -6.20 5.76
CA LEU A 505 16.34 -6.37 7.21
C LEU A 505 15.68 -7.69 7.59
N PHE A 506 16.47 -8.59 8.17
CA PHE A 506 16.03 -9.91 8.62
C PHE A 506 15.96 -9.94 10.15
N LEU A 507 14.79 -10.28 10.68
CA LEU A 507 14.53 -10.46 12.10
C LEU A 507 14.23 -11.92 12.41
N LYS A 508 14.86 -12.43 13.49
CA LYS A 508 14.54 -13.75 14.04
C LYS A 508 14.67 -13.80 15.56
N LYS A 509 14.00 -14.76 16.18
CA LYS A 509 14.20 -15.19 17.57
C LYS A 509 15.23 -16.32 17.61
N ALA A 510 15.64 -16.72 18.81
CA ALA A 510 16.57 -17.84 19.00
C ALA A 510 16.00 -19.18 18.52
N ASN A 511 14.68 -19.36 18.64
CA ASN A 511 13.93 -20.55 18.26
C ASN A 511 13.26 -20.45 16.87
N SER A 512 13.51 -19.38 16.11
CA SER A 512 12.96 -19.24 14.76
C SER A 512 13.45 -20.34 13.83
N ILE A 513 12.63 -20.71 12.85
CA ILE A 513 13.04 -21.62 11.77
C ILE A 513 14.18 -20.94 11.01
N PHE A 514 15.33 -21.63 10.90
CA PHE A 514 16.44 -21.17 10.09
C PHE A 514 17.19 -22.34 9.43
N ASN A 515 16.88 -22.59 8.16
CA ASN A 515 17.54 -23.59 7.33
C ASN A 515 18.81 -23.00 6.71
N LYS A 516 19.97 -23.57 7.04
CA LYS A 516 21.25 -23.09 6.53
C LYS A 516 21.44 -23.46 5.07
N LEU A 517 21.43 -22.45 4.21
CA LEU A 517 21.63 -22.59 2.77
C LEU A 517 23.10 -22.41 2.36
N TRP A 518 23.45 -23.05 1.25
CA TRP A 518 24.79 -23.08 0.67
C TRP A 518 24.71 -22.87 -0.84
N LYS A 519 25.80 -22.38 -1.44
CA LYS A 519 25.91 -22.22 -2.89
C LYS A 519 27.26 -22.71 -3.41
N PRO A 520 27.33 -23.29 -4.63
CA PRO A 520 28.60 -23.45 -5.33
C PRO A 520 29.06 -22.10 -5.90
N ASN A 521 30.26 -22.09 -6.49
CA ASN A 521 30.66 -20.94 -7.31
C ASN A 521 29.85 -20.94 -8.63
N ARG A 522 28.89 -20.01 -8.75
CA ARG A 522 27.97 -19.92 -9.90
C ARG A 522 28.65 -19.79 -11.27
N ASN A 523 29.92 -19.35 -11.31
CA ASN A 523 30.66 -19.15 -12.57
C ASN A 523 31.50 -20.38 -12.98
N SER A 524 31.90 -21.22 -12.03
CA SER A 524 32.79 -22.37 -12.29
C SER A 524 32.17 -23.72 -11.94
N SER A 525 30.97 -23.73 -11.37
CA SER A 525 30.32 -24.94 -10.86
C SER A 525 30.00 -25.93 -11.97
N LEU A 526 30.30 -27.21 -11.71
CA LEU A 526 29.85 -28.33 -12.53
C LEU A 526 28.44 -28.80 -12.17
N LEU A 527 27.93 -28.37 -11.00
CA LEU A 527 26.56 -28.62 -10.59
C LEU A 527 25.63 -27.74 -11.43
N ASP A 528 24.86 -28.35 -12.32
CA ASP A 528 23.85 -27.71 -13.19
C ASP A 528 22.61 -27.24 -12.40
N LEU A 529 22.83 -26.34 -11.44
CA LEU A 529 21.83 -25.86 -10.48
C LEU A 529 21.25 -24.49 -10.84
N GLY A 530 21.80 -23.82 -11.85
CA GLY A 530 21.49 -22.42 -12.13
C GLY A 530 21.72 -21.54 -10.90
N GLN A 531 20.67 -20.88 -10.41
CA GLN A 531 20.69 -20.01 -9.22
C GLN A 531 20.09 -20.68 -7.96
N LEU A 532 19.77 -21.98 -8.01
CA LEU A 532 19.22 -22.70 -6.85
C LEU A 532 20.26 -22.88 -5.75
N ASP A 533 19.86 -22.64 -4.50
CA ASP A 533 20.70 -22.90 -3.34
C ASP A 533 20.54 -24.34 -2.84
N LEU A 534 21.60 -24.83 -2.20
CA LEU A 534 21.65 -26.14 -1.55
C LEU A 534 21.19 -26.02 -0.09
N ILE A 535 20.22 -26.85 0.29
CA ILE A 535 19.75 -26.99 1.67
C ILE A 535 20.69 -27.96 2.39
N GLY A 536 21.42 -27.47 3.39
CA GLY A 536 22.32 -28.30 4.19
C GLY A 536 21.61 -28.90 5.38
N ILE A 537 21.42 -30.22 5.40
CA ILE A 537 20.86 -30.95 6.53
C ILE A 537 22.00 -31.62 7.28
N SER A 538 22.15 -31.32 8.57
CA SER A 538 23.24 -31.92 9.35
C SER A 538 22.98 -33.39 9.63
N THR A 539 24.01 -34.20 9.52
CA THR A 539 23.99 -35.62 9.90
C THR A 539 24.34 -35.86 11.37
N ILE A 540 24.76 -34.81 12.08
CA ILE A 540 25.17 -34.85 13.48
C ILE A 540 24.59 -33.65 14.26
N GLU A 541 24.65 -33.71 15.58
CA GLU A 541 24.05 -32.68 16.45
C GLU A 541 24.80 -31.32 16.40
N ALA A 542 26.12 -31.35 16.23
CA ALA A 542 26.97 -30.14 16.26
C ALA A 542 27.95 -30.13 15.07
N PRO A 543 27.47 -29.81 13.85
CA PRO A 543 28.31 -29.78 12.65
C PRO A 543 29.41 -28.72 12.73
N LYS A 544 30.64 -29.11 12.35
CA LYS A 544 31.82 -28.23 12.32
C LYS A 544 32.46 -28.15 10.94
N LYS A 545 32.14 -29.08 10.04
CA LYS A 545 32.73 -29.20 8.70
C LYS A 545 31.64 -29.40 7.65
N ILE A 546 31.97 -29.10 6.40
CA ILE A 546 31.08 -29.28 5.23
C ILE A 546 30.62 -30.74 5.11
N THR A 547 31.49 -31.69 5.44
CA THR A 547 31.21 -33.14 5.43
C THR A 547 30.18 -33.59 6.47
N ASP A 548 29.84 -32.73 7.44
CA ASP A 548 28.85 -33.02 8.48
C ASP A 548 27.42 -32.69 8.03
N TYR A 549 27.26 -32.33 6.74
CA TYR A 549 26.00 -32.03 6.10
C TYR A 549 25.78 -32.91 4.86
N GLU A 550 24.53 -33.26 4.63
CA GLU A 550 24.04 -33.66 3.31
C GLU A 550 23.35 -32.48 2.64
N TYR A 551 23.49 -32.39 1.32
CA TYR A 551 23.05 -31.25 0.53
C TYR A 551 21.93 -31.65 -0.41
N TYR A 552 20.87 -30.85 -0.43
CA TYR A 552 19.68 -31.14 -1.22
C TYR A 552 19.20 -29.92 -2.00
N ILE A 553 18.49 -30.17 -3.07
CA ILE A 553 17.58 -29.21 -3.70
C ILE A 553 16.14 -29.69 -3.58
N GLN A 554 15.19 -28.77 -3.55
CA GLN A 554 13.77 -29.10 -3.63
C GLN A 554 13.29 -29.01 -5.08
N LYS A 555 12.75 -30.11 -5.60
CA LYS A 555 12.25 -30.23 -6.98
C LYS A 555 10.96 -31.03 -7.03
N TRP A 556 10.01 -30.59 -7.86
CA TRP A 556 8.78 -31.35 -8.09
C TRP A 556 9.07 -32.59 -8.93
N LYS A 557 8.63 -33.77 -8.44
CA LYS A 557 8.65 -35.04 -9.16
C LYS A 557 7.29 -35.71 -8.97
N ASN A 558 6.59 -35.99 -10.07
CA ASN A 558 5.28 -36.65 -10.07
C ASN A 558 4.23 -35.99 -9.14
N GLY A 559 4.15 -34.66 -9.16
CA GLY A 559 3.17 -33.92 -8.35
C GLY A 559 3.47 -33.89 -6.84
N LYS A 560 4.72 -34.18 -6.43
CA LYS A 560 5.19 -33.98 -5.06
C LYS A 560 6.50 -33.20 -5.04
N LEU A 561 6.66 -32.31 -4.07
CA LEU A 561 7.93 -31.65 -3.81
C LEU A 561 8.87 -32.64 -3.10
N CYS A 562 10.02 -32.90 -3.69
CA CYS A 562 10.98 -33.87 -3.18
C CYS A 562 12.34 -33.21 -2.91
N HIS A 563 13.03 -33.70 -1.89
CA HIS A 563 14.42 -33.36 -1.62
C HIS A 563 15.33 -34.28 -2.45
N GLU A 564 16.00 -33.70 -3.43
CA GLU A 564 16.97 -34.38 -4.29
C GLU A 564 18.38 -34.11 -3.77
N LYS A 565 19.05 -35.18 -3.34
CA LYS A 565 20.42 -35.12 -2.83
C LYS A 565 21.37 -34.75 -3.96
N ILE A 566 22.26 -33.81 -3.70
CA ILE A 566 23.30 -33.37 -4.62
C ILE A 566 24.65 -33.85 -4.12
N ASP A 567 25.39 -34.59 -4.97
CA ASP A 567 26.77 -34.97 -4.68
C ASP A 567 27.69 -33.76 -4.93
N ILE A 568 28.45 -33.38 -3.91
CA ILE A 568 29.33 -32.21 -3.93
C ILE A 568 30.83 -32.59 -3.94
N LYS A 569 31.18 -33.88 -4.07
CA LYS A 569 32.57 -34.35 -3.91
C LYS A 569 33.61 -33.59 -4.72
N ASP A 570 33.25 -33.22 -5.95
CA ASP A 570 34.15 -32.53 -6.88
C ASP A 570 33.85 -31.02 -6.97
N GLU A 571 33.03 -30.49 -6.07
CA GLU A 571 32.58 -29.09 -6.10
C GLU A 571 32.96 -28.34 -4.83
N LYS A 572 33.33 -27.06 -4.98
CA LYS A 572 33.56 -26.18 -3.83
C LYS A 572 32.30 -25.36 -3.55
N ILE A 573 31.68 -25.64 -2.40
CA ILE A 573 30.49 -24.92 -1.92
C ILE A 573 30.80 -24.02 -0.72
N TYR A 574 29.96 -23.00 -0.55
CA TYR A 574 30.12 -21.95 0.45
C TYR A 574 28.80 -21.72 1.18
N PRO A 575 28.82 -21.48 2.50
CA PRO A 575 27.62 -21.07 3.20
C PRO A 575 27.17 -19.70 2.67
N LEU A 576 25.87 -19.46 2.60
CA LEU A 576 25.37 -18.14 2.24
C LEU A 576 25.72 -17.10 3.30
N GLY A 577 26.23 -15.96 2.84
CA GLY A 577 26.48 -14.78 3.65
C GLY A 577 25.32 -13.78 3.61
N ASP A 578 25.57 -12.61 4.18
CA ASP A 578 24.69 -11.44 4.21
C ASP A 578 24.87 -10.49 3.01
N ILE A 579 25.80 -10.78 2.10
CA ILE A 579 25.97 -10.08 0.82
C ILE A 579 25.52 -11.00 -0.31
N TRP A 580 24.46 -10.62 -1.01
CA TRP A 580 23.84 -11.38 -2.09
C TRP A 580 24.14 -10.73 -3.44
N ASN A 581 25.23 -11.16 -4.06
CA ASN A 581 25.70 -10.70 -5.38
C ASN A 581 25.61 -11.79 -6.46
N ASP A 582 24.92 -12.90 -6.17
CA ASP A 582 24.81 -14.06 -7.05
C ASP A 582 23.39 -14.29 -7.61
N LEU A 583 22.48 -13.36 -7.34
CA LEU A 583 21.09 -13.44 -7.71
C LEU A 583 20.74 -12.31 -8.69
N TYR A 584 20.47 -12.68 -9.94
CA TYR A 584 20.09 -11.73 -11.00
C TYR A 584 18.78 -10.98 -10.67
N SER A 585 18.78 -9.67 -10.92
CA SER A 585 17.64 -8.76 -10.71
C SER A 585 17.00 -8.34 -12.04
N PHE A 586 15.75 -7.88 -12.02
CA PHE A 586 15.07 -7.39 -13.23
C PHE A 586 15.30 -5.90 -13.53
N THR A 587 15.83 -5.14 -12.57
CA THR A 587 15.92 -3.68 -12.64
C THR A 587 16.88 -3.16 -13.72
N GLN A 588 17.82 -3.99 -14.20
CA GLN A 588 18.73 -3.62 -15.31
C GLN A 588 19.06 -4.78 -16.26
N SER A 589 18.65 -6.03 -15.96
CA SER A 589 18.93 -7.20 -16.81
C SER A 589 17.78 -7.55 -17.77
N GLU A 590 17.08 -6.53 -18.29
CA GLU A 590 15.78 -6.57 -19.01
C GLU A 590 15.63 -7.60 -20.15
N MET A 591 16.69 -8.29 -20.58
CA MET A 591 16.62 -9.30 -21.65
C MET A 591 17.01 -10.73 -21.23
N ARG A 592 17.39 -11.01 -19.97
CA ARG A 592 18.13 -12.25 -19.64
C ARG A 592 17.42 -13.27 -18.76
N VAL A 593 16.22 -13.03 -18.22
CA VAL A 593 15.49 -14.06 -17.43
C VAL A 593 14.03 -14.22 -17.88
N SER A 594 13.53 -15.46 -17.98
CA SER A 594 12.19 -15.82 -18.50
C SER A 594 11.03 -15.57 -17.53
N GLU A 595 11.33 -15.11 -16.32
CA GLU A 595 10.36 -14.89 -15.23
C GLU A 595 9.89 -13.42 -15.11
N ASN A 596 10.43 -12.51 -15.94
CA ASN A 596 10.08 -11.09 -15.91
C ASN A 596 8.69 -10.87 -16.54
N ILE A 597 7.80 -10.25 -15.76
CA ILE A 597 6.49 -9.77 -16.19
C ILE A 597 6.65 -8.28 -16.56
N SER A 598 6.91 -8.01 -17.85
CA SER A 598 7.57 -6.83 -18.43
C SER A 598 7.00 -5.42 -18.17
N PHE A 599 6.06 -5.27 -17.24
CA PHE A 599 5.45 -3.97 -16.87
C PHE A 599 5.58 -3.62 -15.38
N TYR A 600 6.07 -4.53 -14.51
CA TYR A 600 6.47 -4.16 -13.15
C TYR A 600 7.96 -3.83 -13.11
N SER A 601 8.28 -2.53 -13.13
CA SER A 601 9.65 -2.03 -12.96
C SER A 601 10.29 -2.43 -11.61
N SER A 602 9.50 -2.97 -10.66
CA SER A 602 9.90 -3.30 -9.29
C SER A 602 9.74 -4.77 -8.89
N GLN A 603 9.36 -5.68 -9.81
CA GLN A 603 9.21 -7.12 -9.51
C GLN A 603 10.48 -7.67 -8.84
N LYS A 604 10.31 -8.57 -7.86
CA LYS A 604 11.43 -9.21 -7.15
C LYS A 604 11.73 -10.59 -7.75
N PRO A 605 13.01 -11.03 -7.84
CA PRO A 605 13.37 -12.32 -8.44
C PRO A 605 12.85 -13.52 -7.65
N GLU A 606 12.38 -14.59 -8.33
CA GLU A 606 11.89 -15.78 -7.63
C GLU A 606 13.00 -16.44 -6.81
N ASN A 607 14.23 -16.49 -7.33
CA ASN A 607 15.35 -17.10 -6.61
C ASN A 607 15.71 -16.34 -5.32
N MET A 608 15.50 -15.02 -5.28
CA MET A 608 15.67 -14.23 -4.06
C MET A 608 14.63 -14.60 -3.00
N LEU A 609 13.35 -14.66 -3.39
CA LEU A 609 12.29 -15.04 -2.46
C LEU A 609 12.39 -16.51 -2.08
N ARG A 610 12.84 -17.38 -2.98
CA ARG A 610 13.12 -18.78 -2.70
C ARG A 610 14.18 -18.92 -1.63
N ARG A 611 15.28 -18.17 -1.72
CA ARG A 611 16.33 -18.12 -0.69
C ARG A 611 15.76 -17.71 0.67
N ILE A 612 14.92 -16.66 0.71
CA ILE A 612 14.26 -16.19 1.94
C ILE A 612 13.32 -17.26 2.51
N ILE A 613 12.39 -17.77 1.70
CA ILE A 613 11.37 -18.73 2.12
C ILE A 613 12.01 -20.04 2.57
N GLN A 614 12.96 -20.57 1.82
CA GLN A 614 13.65 -21.80 2.22
C GLN A 614 14.49 -21.60 3.48
N SER A 615 15.11 -20.43 3.66
CA SER A 615 15.88 -20.14 4.88
C SER A 615 15.00 -20.06 6.11
N SER A 616 13.78 -19.54 6.02
CA SER A 616 13.02 -19.13 7.21
C SER A 616 11.64 -19.79 7.34
N SER A 617 11.39 -20.87 6.60
CA SER A 617 10.15 -21.65 6.68
C SER A 617 10.35 -23.08 6.22
N ASP A 618 9.52 -23.99 6.71
CA ASP A 618 9.48 -25.38 6.28
C ASP A 618 8.25 -25.66 5.41
N GLU A 619 8.12 -26.88 4.87
CA GLU A 619 6.90 -27.26 4.16
C GLU A 619 5.68 -27.12 5.09
N ASN A 620 4.56 -26.66 4.54
CA ASN A 620 3.32 -26.31 5.26
C ASN A 620 3.39 -25.11 6.22
N SER A 621 4.56 -24.47 6.40
CA SER A 621 4.62 -23.18 7.10
C SER A 621 3.73 -22.13 6.42
N VAL A 622 3.25 -21.17 7.19
CA VAL A 622 2.41 -20.08 6.68
C VAL A 622 3.26 -18.85 6.40
N VAL A 623 3.29 -18.42 5.13
CA VAL A 623 4.00 -17.24 4.65
C VAL A 623 3.02 -16.10 4.39
N MET A 624 3.26 -14.92 4.95
CA MET A 624 2.42 -13.75 4.69
C MET A 624 3.21 -12.67 3.95
N ASP A 625 2.55 -12.09 2.97
CA ASP A 625 2.98 -10.87 2.30
C ASP A 625 1.78 -9.92 2.21
N PHE A 626 1.86 -8.79 2.92
CA PHE A 626 0.81 -7.77 2.89
C PHE A 626 1.19 -6.55 2.03
N PHE A 627 2.21 -6.70 1.18
CA PHE A 627 2.62 -5.79 0.11
C PHE A 627 2.94 -6.61 -1.16
N VAL A 628 1.97 -7.43 -1.58
CA VAL A 628 2.17 -8.50 -2.58
C VAL A 628 2.72 -7.99 -3.91
N GLY A 629 2.27 -6.83 -4.38
CA GLY A 629 2.67 -6.28 -5.67
C GLY A 629 2.39 -7.26 -6.81
N SER A 630 3.44 -7.78 -7.44
CA SER A 630 3.37 -8.74 -8.55
C SER A 630 3.09 -10.19 -8.15
N GLY A 631 3.02 -10.52 -6.85
CA GLY A 631 2.68 -11.87 -6.41
C GLY A 631 3.84 -12.85 -6.26
N THR A 632 5.09 -12.42 -6.46
CA THR A 632 6.25 -13.33 -6.48
C THR A 632 6.40 -14.12 -5.17
N THR A 633 6.19 -13.49 -4.00
CA THR A 633 6.29 -14.16 -2.68
C THR A 633 5.31 -15.33 -2.58
N LEU A 634 4.09 -15.13 -3.06
CA LEU A 634 3.01 -16.11 -2.99
C LEU A 634 3.25 -17.23 -4.00
N ALA A 635 3.66 -16.89 -5.23
CA ALA A 635 4.00 -17.86 -6.26
C ALA A 635 5.15 -18.78 -5.81
N VAL A 636 6.21 -18.23 -5.23
CA VAL A 636 7.33 -19.01 -4.73
C VAL A 636 6.92 -19.84 -3.50
N SER A 637 6.12 -19.30 -2.59
CA SER A 637 5.57 -20.05 -1.45
C SER A 637 4.76 -21.26 -1.92
N HIS A 638 3.88 -21.07 -2.90
CA HIS A 638 3.10 -22.14 -3.53
C HIS A 638 4.00 -23.20 -4.17
N LYS A 639 4.98 -22.79 -5.00
CA LYS A 639 5.96 -23.70 -5.63
C LYS A 639 6.81 -24.45 -4.62
N LEU A 640 6.95 -23.94 -3.40
CA LEU A 640 7.66 -24.58 -2.31
C LEU A 640 6.73 -25.35 -1.35
N ASN A 641 5.44 -25.53 -1.66
CA ASN A 641 4.51 -26.24 -0.80
C ASN A 641 4.38 -25.60 0.61
N ARG A 642 4.37 -24.27 0.67
CA ARG A 642 4.01 -23.48 1.87
C ARG A 642 2.58 -22.99 1.74
N LYS A 643 1.91 -22.79 2.87
CA LYS A 643 0.65 -22.03 2.89
C LYS A 643 0.98 -20.54 2.76
N TYR A 644 0.11 -19.75 2.13
CA TYR A 644 0.37 -18.32 1.99
C TYR A 644 -0.85 -17.43 2.17
N ILE A 645 -0.60 -16.19 2.59
CA ILE A 645 -1.60 -15.14 2.69
C ILE A 645 -1.05 -13.90 1.98
N GLY A 646 -1.77 -13.44 0.98
CA GLY A 646 -1.46 -12.26 0.20
C GLY A 646 -2.47 -11.15 0.42
N ILE A 647 -2.01 -9.91 0.63
CA ILE A 647 -2.90 -8.74 0.68
C ILE A 647 -2.43 -7.68 -0.30
N GLU A 648 -3.35 -7.24 -1.17
CA GLU A 648 -3.08 -6.21 -2.18
C GLU A 648 -4.36 -5.42 -2.48
N MET A 649 -4.24 -4.13 -2.74
CA MET A 649 -5.38 -3.26 -3.03
C MET A 649 -5.46 -2.86 -4.50
N GLY A 650 -4.33 -2.88 -5.22
CA GLY A 650 -4.27 -2.41 -6.61
C GLY A 650 -5.14 -3.22 -7.57
N GLU A 651 -5.59 -2.58 -8.65
CA GLU A 651 -6.44 -3.22 -9.66
C GLU A 651 -5.72 -4.34 -10.41
N HIS A 652 -4.38 -4.29 -10.44
CA HIS A 652 -3.51 -5.35 -10.92
C HIS A 652 -3.74 -6.70 -10.24
N PHE A 653 -4.42 -6.71 -9.09
CA PHE A 653 -4.87 -7.93 -8.42
C PHE A 653 -5.70 -8.86 -9.34
N TYR A 654 -6.50 -8.30 -10.26
CA TYR A 654 -7.31 -9.08 -11.20
C TYR A 654 -6.73 -9.14 -12.61
N GLU A 655 -5.70 -8.33 -12.89
CA GLU A 655 -5.10 -8.28 -14.20
C GLU A 655 -4.10 -9.43 -14.35
N LYS A 656 -4.15 -10.05 -15.52
CA LYS A 656 -3.25 -11.12 -15.91
C LYS A 656 -2.19 -10.56 -16.84
N TYR A 657 -0.98 -11.06 -16.72
CA TYR A 657 0.16 -10.51 -17.46
C TYR A 657 0.93 -11.58 -18.24
N LEU A 658 1.31 -11.20 -19.45
CA LEU A 658 2.03 -12.01 -20.43
C LEU A 658 3.51 -12.15 -20.05
N THR A 659 4.08 -13.33 -20.32
CA THR A 659 5.54 -13.54 -20.24
C THR A 659 6.19 -13.30 -21.59
N PHE A 660 7.41 -12.77 -21.61
CA PHE A 660 8.12 -12.57 -22.88
C PHE A 660 8.88 -13.84 -23.27
N ASN A 661 8.42 -14.52 -24.31
CA ASN A 661 9.14 -15.65 -24.89
C ASN A 661 10.31 -15.13 -25.73
N LYS A 662 11.54 -15.49 -25.32
CA LYS A 662 12.77 -15.05 -25.96
C LYS A 662 13.06 -15.71 -27.30
N ASP A 663 12.64 -16.96 -27.47
CA ASP A 663 12.88 -17.74 -28.68
C ASP A 663 12.00 -17.23 -29.82
N THR A 664 10.75 -16.88 -29.51
CA THR A 664 9.80 -16.33 -30.49
C THR A 664 9.84 -14.80 -30.56
N LYS A 665 10.50 -14.15 -29.59
CA LYS A 665 10.51 -12.69 -29.40
C LYS A 665 9.11 -12.09 -29.34
N LYS A 666 8.16 -12.83 -28.77
CA LYS A 666 6.78 -12.40 -28.60
C LYS A 666 6.40 -12.43 -27.13
N TYR A 667 5.49 -11.56 -26.75
CA TYR A 667 4.73 -11.75 -25.53
C TYR A 667 3.81 -12.93 -25.76
N GLU A 668 4.00 -13.96 -24.96
CA GLU A 668 3.23 -15.19 -24.99
C GLU A 668 2.60 -15.39 -23.61
N TYR A 669 1.44 -16.02 -23.60
CA TYR A 669 0.77 -16.35 -22.34
C TYR A 669 1.54 -17.44 -21.60
#